data_AF-A0AAJ0SL34-F1
#
_entry.id   AF-A0AAJ0SL34-F1
#
_cell.length_a   1.000
_cell.length_b   1.000
_cell.length_c   1.000
_cell.angle_alpha   90.00
_cell.angle_beta   90.00
_cell.angle_gamma   90.00
#
_symmetry.space_group_name_H-M   'P 1'
#
loop_
_entity.id
_entity.type
_entity.pdbx_description
1 polymer ?
#
loop_
_entity_poly.entity_id
_entity_poly.type
_entity_poly.pdbx_seq_one_letter_code
_entity_poly.pdbx_strand_id
1 'polypeptide(L)'
;MSINTNHDGLPNIEDLQLLANELFKTLPNEFPKEISLSPDRNEHPRATKIAETLLNTGNLSVNSATPLPLQDVATPPSGAPAFSGFGISPTVANYGSGASALYPNAGAGFDPQSGVSPSGIPHGNNVNVNNPQTGFHDVNFKNGGTAQSNEENVFSKLLLNHDYLPFQTERSSFETELNAALKFVDTQFTKRLDFPLNGNEIPNSYYFLEQNPFAFDQRNSNLIVGNTFEKPDFGNISGSRFDANLIKKDFPILRETVNGKPLVWFDNAATTQKPQSVIDRIAYFYEHENSNIHRAAHELAARASDAYEAAREKVKAFLNASSVNEIVFVRGATEGINLVAQSWGDHNLVAGDEIIVSNLEHHANIVPWKRLADKKGLKLRVIPVDDDGQILLDEYSKLLNSKTRLVAFTQVSNALGTVTPAKEIVKMAHAVGAKVLIDGAQSVSHMKVDVQDLNPDWLVFSGHKLFGPTGIGALYGKEDLLNEMEPYQAGGNMIQDVTFEEIKYHKAPNRFEAGTGNIADAIGLGAAIDYVTKLGIDAIGHYEHQLLEYATKLLKEIPGVRLIGTAKNKASVLSFNLQGYTNDQVGQALNKEGVTVRTGHHCAQPILRRMGVETTVRPSLAFYNTTQDVDTFIKTLWELKKVRF
;
A
#
# COMPACT_ATOMS: atom_id res chain seq x y z
N MET A 1 35.63 -18.70 -14.59
CA MET A 1 37.02 -18.31 -14.28
C MET A 1 37.03 -17.71 -12.88
N SER A 2 38.10 -17.90 -12.11
CA SER A 2 38.31 -17.14 -10.88
C SER A 2 38.77 -15.74 -11.27
N ILE A 3 38.12 -14.70 -10.76
CA ILE A 3 38.52 -13.31 -11.01
C ILE A 3 39.57 -12.94 -9.97
N ASN A 4 40.72 -12.42 -10.37
CA ASN A 4 41.72 -11.98 -9.41
C ASN A 4 41.31 -10.63 -8.82
N THR A 5 41.34 -10.52 -7.49
CA THR A 5 41.16 -9.24 -6.79
C THR A 5 42.50 -8.55 -6.61
N ASN A 6 42.51 -7.22 -6.71
CA ASN A 6 43.65 -6.40 -6.35
C ASN A 6 43.88 -6.39 -4.82
N HIS A 7 44.90 -5.65 -4.36
CA HIS A 7 45.26 -5.58 -2.93
C HIS A 7 44.16 -4.97 -2.03
N ASP A 8 43.18 -4.27 -2.61
CA ASP A 8 42.03 -3.68 -1.91
C ASP A 8 40.77 -4.58 -1.96
N GLY A 9 40.88 -5.80 -2.48
CA GLY A 9 39.78 -6.76 -2.58
C GLY A 9 38.79 -6.49 -3.73
N LEU A 10 39.09 -5.54 -4.62
CA LEU A 10 38.27 -5.22 -5.79
C LEU A 10 38.68 -6.06 -7.01
N PRO A 11 37.76 -6.46 -7.90
CA PRO A 11 38.11 -7.25 -9.08
C PRO A 11 39.01 -6.46 -10.05
N ASN A 12 40.02 -7.11 -10.64
CA ASN A 12 40.90 -6.47 -11.62
C ASN A 12 40.10 -5.93 -12.82
N ILE A 13 40.32 -4.66 -13.18
CA ILE A 13 39.64 -3.99 -14.30
C ILE A 13 39.96 -4.67 -15.64
N GLU A 14 41.18 -5.19 -15.82
CA GLU A 14 41.57 -5.92 -17.03
C GLU A 14 40.81 -7.25 -17.16
N ASP A 15 40.66 -7.99 -16.05
CA ASP A 15 39.86 -9.24 -16.01
C ASP A 15 38.37 -8.95 -16.29
N LEU A 16 37.82 -7.86 -15.75
CA LEU A 16 36.45 -7.41 -16.01
C LEU A 16 36.25 -6.99 -17.47
N GLN A 17 37.23 -6.31 -18.07
CA GLN A 17 37.19 -5.90 -19.48
C GLN A 17 37.28 -7.12 -20.41
N LEU A 18 38.12 -8.09 -20.11
CA LEU A 18 38.17 -9.39 -20.81
C LEU A 18 36.82 -10.12 -20.72
N LEU A 19 36.23 -10.22 -19.54
CA LEU A 19 34.95 -10.89 -19.33
C LEU A 19 33.80 -10.19 -20.08
N ALA A 20 33.78 -8.86 -20.07
CA ALA A 20 32.83 -8.05 -20.84
C ALA A 20 33.00 -8.31 -22.34
N ASN A 21 34.22 -8.26 -22.86
CA ASN A 21 34.48 -8.44 -24.29
C ASN A 21 34.14 -9.86 -24.77
N GLU A 22 34.36 -10.90 -23.96
CA GLU A 22 33.87 -12.24 -24.28
C GLU A 22 32.34 -12.30 -24.33
N LEU A 23 31.62 -11.65 -23.40
CA LEU A 23 30.16 -11.55 -23.47
C LEU A 23 29.69 -10.84 -24.75
N PHE A 24 30.25 -9.67 -25.07
CA PHE A 24 29.87 -8.90 -26.25
C PHE A 24 30.22 -9.61 -27.58
N LYS A 25 31.27 -10.43 -27.62
CA LYS A 25 31.58 -11.28 -28.78
C LYS A 25 30.44 -12.27 -29.11
N THR A 26 29.75 -12.80 -28.11
CA THR A 26 28.63 -13.76 -28.29
C THR A 26 27.32 -13.12 -28.77
N LEU A 27 27.16 -11.80 -28.66
CA LEU A 27 25.96 -11.09 -29.09
C LEU A 27 25.91 -10.89 -30.63
N PRO A 28 24.74 -10.59 -31.24
CA PRO A 28 24.64 -10.30 -32.67
C PRO A 28 25.56 -9.16 -33.15
N ASN A 29 25.86 -9.12 -34.45
CA ASN A 29 26.83 -8.18 -35.05
C ASN A 29 26.47 -6.69 -34.97
N GLU A 30 25.29 -6.35 -34.45
CA GLU A 30 24.85 -4.98 -34.18
C GLU A 30 25.46 -4.40 -32.90
N PHE A 31 26.06 -5.23 -32.04
CA PHE A 31 26.75 -4.82 -30.82
C PHE A 31 28.27 -4.67 -31.01
N PRO A 32 28.91 -3.68 -30.37
CA PRO A 32 30.37 -3.52 -30.40
C PRO A 32 31.04 -4.74 -29.76
N LYS A 33 31.92 -5.40 -30.51
CA LYS A 33 32.59 -6.66 -30.12
C LYS A 33 33.72 -6.48 -29.11
N GLU A 34 34.22 -5.25 -28.97
CA GLU A 34 35.23 -4.85 -28.00
C GLU A 34 34.86 -3.51 -27.38
N ILE A 35 35.11 -3.40 -26.08
CA ILE A 35 34.84 -2.27 -25.21
C ILE A 35 36.08 -2.09 -24.32
N SER A 36 36.51 -0.83 -24.14
CA SER A 36 37.49 -0.47 -23.11
C SER A 36 36.75 -0.02 -21.84
N LEU A 37 37.29 -0.39 -20.68
CA LEU A 37 36.90 0.11 -19.36
C LEU A 37 37.95 1.12 -18.83
N SER A 38 38.88 1.53 -19.68
CA SER A 38 39.91 2.54 -19.38
C SER A 38 39.26 3.87 -18.98
N PRO A 39 39.73 4.53 -17.91
CA PRO A 39 39.30 5.89 -17.55
C PRO A 39 39.91 6.97 -18.47
N ASP A 40 40.76 6.62 -19.45
CA ASP A 40 41.32 7.59 -20.40
C ASP A 40 40.25 8.11 -21.37
N ARG A 41 40.04 9.43 -21.35
CA ARG A 41 39.09 10.16 -22.21
C ARG A 41 39.44 10.07 -23.70
N ASN A 42 40.70 9.78 -24.03
CA ASN A 42 41.17 9.62 -25.41
C ASN A 42 40.67 8.32 -26.07
N GLU A 43 40.38 7.28 -25.28
CA GLU A 43 39.85 6.00 -25.80
C GLU A 43 38.34 6.05 -26.09
N HIS A 44 37.61 7.04 -25.56
CA HIS A 44 36.14 7.12 -25.64
C HIS A 44 35.59 8.43 -26.25
N PRO A 45 35.96 8.78 -27.50
CA PRO A 45 35.61 10.07 -28.11
C PRO A 45 34.09 10.34 -28.23
N ARG A 46 33.25 9.30 -28.29
CA ARG A 46 31.78 9.46 -28.23
C ARG A 46 31.28 9.86 -26.84
N ALA A 47 31.81 9.26 -25.77
CA ALA A 47 31.41 9.57 -24.40
C ALA A 47 31.88 10.97 -24.00
N THR A 48 33.13 11.31 -24.34
CA THR A 48 33.72 12.64 -24.14
C THR A 48 32.87 13.73 -24.81
N LYS A 49 32.45 13.52 -26.07
CA LYS A 49 31.61 14.47 -26.82
C LYS A 49 30.19 14.63 -26.24
N ILE A 50 29.63 13.57 -25.64
CA ILE A 50 28.34 13.66 -24.92
C ILE A 50 28.52 14.45 -23.61
N ALA A 51 29.59 14.21 -22.85
CA ALA A 51 29.89 14.96 -21.63
C ALA A 51 30.14 16.46 -21.92
N GLU A 52 30.88 16.79 -22.97
CA GLU A 52 31.09 18.17 -23.45
C GLU A 52 29.77 18.83 -23.87
N THR A 53 28.87 18.08 -24.52
CA THR A 53 27.54 18.60 -24.90
C THR A 53 26.70 18.91 -23.66
N LEU A 54 26.69 18.02 -22.66
CA LEU A 54 25.98 18.22 -21.40
C LEU A 54 26.54 19.41 -20.61
N LEU A 55 27.86 19.57 -20.56
CA LEU A 55 28.52 20.71 -19.91
C LEU A 55 28.20 22.04 -20.62
N ASN A 56 28.18 22.08 -21.95
CA ASN A 56 27.81 23.29 -22.70
C ASN A 56 26.31 23.65 -22.61
N THR A 57 25.44 22.70 -22.27
CA THR A 57 24.01 23.00 -21.99
C THR A 57 23.74 23.50 -20.57
N GLY A 58 24.72 23.43 -19.66
CA GLY A 58 24.61 23.93 -18.29
C GLY A 58 25.29 25.30 -18.13
N ASN A 59 24.51 26.35 -17.85
CA ASN A 59 25.04 27.70 -17.63
C ASN A 59 25.65 27.84 -16.21
N LEU A 60 26.73 27.09 -15.95
CA LEU A 60 27.50 27.11 -14.71
C LEU A 60 28.85 27.82 -14.94
N SER A 61 28.92 29.08 -14.53
CA SER A 61 30.15 29.88 -14.57
C SER A 61 31.19 29.34 -13.58
N VAL A 62 32.24 28.68 -14.09
CA VAL A 62 33.38 28.24 -13.29
C VAL A 62 34.32 29.44 -13.05
N ASN A 63 34.07 30.19 -11.98
CA ASN A 63 35.08 31.07 -11.43
C ASN A 63 36.00 30.27 -10.49
N SER A 64 37.28 30.27 -10.84
CA SER A 64 38.44 29.76 -10.11
C SER A 64 38.29 29.60 -8.59
N ALA A 65 38.35 28.35 -8.11
CA ALA A 65 38.68 28.04 -6.72
C ALA A 65 40.14 27.56 -6.64
N THR A 66 40.96 28.29 -5.89
CA THR A 66 42.35 27.94 -5.58
C THR A 66 42.44 26.74 -4.63
N PRO A 67 43.50 25.91 -4.71
CA PRO A 67 43.69 24.81 -3.77
C PRO A 67 44.08 25.34 -2.38
N LEU A 68 43.43 24.85 -1.33
CA LEU A 68 43.85 25.02 0.06
C LEU A 68 44.64 23.77 0.53
N PRO A 69 45.59 23.90 1.48
CA PRO A 69 46.52 22.83 1.81
C PRO A 69 45.91 21.78 2.74
N LEU A 70 46.44 20.55 2.66
CA LEU A 70 46.25 19.52 3.67
C LEU A 70 46.81 20.00 5.03
N GLN A 71 46.03 19.85 6.10
CA GLN A 71 46.50 19.96 7.48
C GLN A 71 46.39 18.60 8.16
N ASP A 72 47.48 18.20 8.83
CA ASP A 72 47.53 17.01 9.67
C ASP A 72 46.53 17.09 10.82
N VAL A 73 45.84 15.97 11.10
CA VAL A 73 45.06 15.79 12.33
C VAL A 73 45.58 14.56 13.06
N ALA A 74 45.86 14.73 14.35
CA ALA A 74 46.58 13.77 15.18
C ALA A 74 45.77 12.50 15.53
N THR A 75 46.52 11.44 15.82
CA THR A 75 46.03 10.13 16.29
C THR A 75 45.43 10.17 17.71
N PRO A 76 44.31 9.46 17.96
CA PRO A 76 43.97 8.91 19.28
C PRO A 76 44.26 7.38 19.36
N PRO A 77 44.60 6.82 20.53
CA PRO A 77 45.05 5.42 20.64
C PRO A 77 43.94 4.39 20.96
N SER A 78 44.03 3.25 20.28
CA SER A 78 43.72 1.87 20.72
C SER A 78 42.47 1.54 21.57
N GLY A 79 41.56 0.76 20.98
CA GLY A 79 40.54 -0.03 21.70
C GLY A 79 39.64 -0.81 20.71
N ALA A 80 39.86 -2.12 20.56
CA ALA A 80 39.16 -2.99 19.60
C ALA A 80 37.98 -3.77 20.26
N PRO A 81 37.17 -4.59 19.55
CA PRO A 81 37.06 -4.78 18.09
C PRO A 81 35.62 -4.61 17.54
N ALA A 82 35.50 -4.35 16.22
CA ALA A 82 34.23 -4.46 15.50
C ALA A 82 34.04 -5.89 14.94
N PHE A 83 32.84 -6.44 15.10
CA PHE A 83 32.45 -7.76 14.59
C PHE A 83 31.97 -7.61 13.13
N SER A 84 32.64 -8.27 12.17
CA SER A 84 32.18 -8.36 10.78
C SER A 84 32.30 -9.79 10.29
N GLY A 85 31.17 -10.40 9.94
CA GLY A 85 31.11 -11.81 9.56
C GLY A 85 29.90 -12.07 8.67
N PHE A 86 30.11 -12.02 7.35
CA PHE A 86 29.16 -12.58 6.39
C PHE A 86 29.18 -14.12 6.52
N GLY A 87 28.05 -14.70 6.93
CA GLY A 87 27.91 -16.14 7.07
C GLY A 87 27.73 -16.84 5.73
N ILE A 88 28.74 -17.58 5.30
CA ILE A 88 28.66 -18.55 4.19
C ILE A 88 28.18 -19.89 4.77
N SER A 89 27.36 -20.63 4.02
CA SER A 89 26.77 -21.92 4.44
C SER A 89 27.83 -22.97 4.83
N PRO A 90 27.57 -23.81 5.85
CA PRO A 90 28.48 -24.90 6.22
C PRO A 90 28.34 -26.10 5.28
N THR A 91 29.41 -26.43 4.57
CA THR A 91 29.57 -27.70 3.84
C THR A 91 29.87 -28.85 4.81
N VAL A 92 29.53 -30.07 4.38
CA VAL A 92 29.74 -31.35 5.10
C VAL A 92 31.16 -31.50 5.66
N ALA A 93 31.28 -31.81 6.95
CA ALA A 93 32.53 -32.22 7.60
C ALA A 93 32.57 -33.75 7.76
N ASN A 94 33.70 -34.37 7.36
CA ASN A 94 33.88 -35.82 7.38
C ASN A 94 34.04 -36.40 8.81
N TYR A 95 33.60 -37.64 8.97
CA TYR A 95 33.91 -38.47 10.13
C TYR A 95 35.42 -38.74 10.25
N GLY A 96 35.96 -38.56 11.46
CA GLY A 96 37.29 -38.99 11.87
C GLY A 96 37.21 -39.86 13.12
N SER A 97 37.78 -41.06 13.07
CA SER A 97 37.64 -42.11 14.08
C SER A 97 38.42 -41.87 15.38
N GLY A 98 37.82 -42.18 16.52
CA GLY A 98 38.50 -42.30 17.81
C GLY A 98 37.65 -43.06 18.83
N ALA A 99 37.94 -44.34 19.06
CA ALA A 99 37.14 -45.20 19.93
C ALA A 99 37.69 -45.27 21.36
N SER A 100 36.81 -45.28 22.36
CA SER A 100 36.94 -46.04 23.60
C SER A 100 35.58 -46.15 24.29
N ALA A 101 35.22 -47.36 24.72
CA ALA A 101 33.92 -47.68 25.30
C ALA A 101 33.91 -47.54 26.83
N LEU A 102 32.71 -47.38 27.40
CA LEU A 102 32.27 -48.03 28.65
C LEU A 102 30.73 -47.83 28.83
N TYR A 103 30.02 -48.96 28.91
CA TYR A 103 28.59 -49.11 29.29
C TYR A 103 28.53 -49.61 30.77
N PRO A 104 27.39 -49.63 31.52
CA PRO A 104 26.06 -50.06 31.03
C PRO A 104 24.74 -49.54 31.68
N ASN A 105 23.63 -49.87 30.99
CA ASN A 105 22.26 -50.23 31.46
C ASN A 105 21.32 -49.23 32.18
N ALA A 106 20.32 -48.75 31.43
CA ALA A 106 18.86 -49.03 31.58
C ALA A 106 18.10 -48.36 30.40
N GLY A 107 16.96 -48.82 29.87
CA GLY A 107 16.16 -50.02 30.13
C GLY A 107 14.65 -49.77 29.88
N ALA A 108 14.14 -50.14 28.69
CA ALA A 108 12.76 -49.90 28.19
C ALA A 108 12.37 -48.41 27.96
N GLY A 109 11.48 -48.03 27.04
CA GLY A 109 10.68 -48.77 26.06
C GLY A 109 9.36 -48.01 25.82
N PHE A 110 9.04 -47.61 24.58
CA PHE A 110 7.89 -46.73 24.29
C PHE A 110 6.93 -47.38 23.28
N ASP A 111 5.65 -47.39 23.61
CA ASP A 111 4.55 -48.02 22.84
C ASP A 111 3.59 -46.92 22.33
N PRO A 112 3.40 -46.75 21.01
CA PRO A 112 2.66 -45.62 20.46
C PRO A 112 1.15 -45.89 20.36
N GLN A 113 0.47 -46.15 21.48
CA GLN A 113 -0.99 -46.31 21.48
C GLN A 113 -1.74 -45.93 22.77
N SER A 114 -1.45 -44.75 23.34
CA SER A 114 -2.36 -44.11 24.32
C SER A 114 -2.39 -42.58 24.21
N GLY A 115 -3.57 -42.03 23.90
CA GLY A 115 -3.80 -40.59 23.84
C GLY A 115 -4.23 -40.02 25.19
N VAL A 116 -3.27 -39.68 26.05
CA VAL A 116 -3.52 -38.98 27.33
C VAL A 116 -2.45 -37.90 27.54
N SER A 117 -2.87 -36.63 27.64
CA SER A 117 -1.97 -35.51 27.97
C SER A 117 -1.51 -35.58 29.43
N PRO A 118 -0.24 -35.27 29.75
CA PRO A 118 0.22 -35.17 31.14
C PRO A 118 -0.52 -34.05 31.89
N SER A 119 -1.17 -34.42 32.99
CA SER A 119 -1.89 -33.51 33.89
C SER A 119 -0.94 -32.52 34.59
N GLY A 120 -1.36 -31.26 34.70
CA GLY A 120 -0.54 -30.17 35.21
C GLY A 120 -0.15 -30.29 36.70
N ILE A 121 1.06 -29.83 37.01
CA ILE A 121 1.54 -29.63 38.38
C ILE A 121 1.11 -28.22 38.82
N PRO A 122 0.38 -28.05 39.93
CA PRO A 122 0.07 -26.72 40.45
C PRO A 122 1.31 -26.13 41.15
N HIS A 123 1.75 -24.94 40.73
CA HIS A 123 2.60 -24.07 41.53
C HIS A 123 1.76 -22.92 42.05
N GLY A 124 1.28 -23.08 43.29
CA GLY A 124 0.46 -22.08 43.96
C GLY A 124 1.31 -20.92 44.47
N ASN A 125 1.13 -19.74 43.89
CA ASN A 125 1.63 -18.48 44.43
C ASN A 125 0.80 -18.04 45.66
N ASN A 126 0.88 -18.82 46.74
CA ASN A 126 0.43 -18.41 48.06
C ASN A 126 1.46 -17.43 48.64
N VAL A 127 1.22 -16.13 48.46
CA VAL A 127 1.97 -15.09 49.18
C VAL A 127 1.70 -15.24 50.67
N ASN A 128 2.71 -15.66 51.44
CA ASN A 128 2.63 -15.69 52.89
C ASN A 128 2.71 -14.24 53.41
N VAL A 129 1.56 -13.64 53.67
CA VAL A 129 1.42 -12.24 54.17
C VAL A 129 2.22 -12.01 55.46
N ASN A 130 2.52 -13.05 56.23
CA ASN A 130 3.27 -12.97 57.48
C ASN A 130 4.80 -13.09 57.30
N ASN A 131 5.32 -13.39 56.10
CA ASN A 131 6.76 -13.40 55.81
C ASN A 131 7.08 -13.31 54.30
N PRO A 132 7.01 -12.12 53.68
CA PRO A 132 7.43 -11.91 52.30
C PRO A 132 8.97 -11.88 52.20
N GLN A 133 9.58 -13.00 51.80
CA GLN A 133 11.03 -13.06 51.55
C GLN A 133 11.40 -12.36 50.23
N THR A 134 11.77 -11.08 50.31
CA THR A 134 12.45 -10.35 49.23
C THR A 134 13.92 -10.13 49.59
N GLY A 135 14.81 -10.93 49.02
CA GLY A 135 16.26 -10.77 49.21
C GLY A 135 17.05 -11.67 48.26
N PHE A 136 17.68 -11.07 47.25
CA PHE A 136 18.65 -11.77 46.41
C PHE A 136 19.96 -11.99 47.17
N HIS A 137 20.58 -13.14 46.95
CA HIS A 137 21.82 -13.53 47.61
C HIS A 137 23.02 -12.90 46.89
N ASP A 138 23.66 -11.89 47.48
CA ASP A 138 24.94 -11.36 46.96
C ASP A 138 26.09 -12.33 47.31
N VAL A 139 27.01 -12.52 46.36
CA VAL A 139 28.10 -13.49 46.41
C VAL A 139 29.39 -12.89 47.03
N ASN A 140 29.40 -11.60 47.37
CA ASN A 140 30.61 -10.88 47.81
C ASN A 140 30.80 -10.74 49.33
N PHE A 141 29.82 -11.14 50.16
CA PHE A 141 30.00 -11.14 51.63
C PHE A 141 30.63 -12.45 52.11
N LYS A 142 31.96 -12.47 52.20
CA LYS A 142 32.70 -13.48 52.98
C LYS A 142 32.96 -13.00 54.41
N ASN A 143 32.89 -13.96 55.33
CA ASN A 143 33.10 -13.88 56.78
C ASN A 143 31.98 -13.17 57.56
N GLY A 144 31.25 -13.97 58.34
CA GLY A 144 30.25 -13.48 59.29
C GLY A 144 30.90 -12.81 60.50
N GLY A 145 30.25 -11.77 61.00
CA GLY A 145 30.62 -11.08 62.23
C GLY A 145 29.45 -10.23 62.73
N THR A 146 28.83 -10.64 63.83
CA THR A 146 27.88 -9.81 64.57
C THR A 146 28.62 -8.84 65.47
N ALA A 147 28.34 -7.53 65.34
CA ALA A 147 28.65 -6.55 66.37
C ALA A 147 27.54 -5.48 66.44
N GLN A 148 27.03 -5.27 67.64
CA GLN A 148 26.33 -4.04 68.05
C GLN A 148 27.41 -2.92 68.20
N SER A 149 27.13 -1.63 68.31
CA SER A 149 25.94 -0.95 68.86
C SER A 149 25.89 0.54 68.43
N ASN A 150 24.79 1.21 68.80
CA ASN A 150 24.63 2.66 68.98
C ASN A 150 24.78 3.58 67.76
N GLU A 151 23.65 4.08 67.25
CA GLU A 151 23.32 5.51 67.41
C GLU A 151 21.80 5.76 67.30
N GLU A 152 21.36 7.00 67.53
CA GLU A 152 20.04 7.30 68.07
C GLU A 152 18.86 7.31 67.08
N ASN A 153 17.65 7.34 67.65
CA ASN A 153 16.35 7.43 66.96
C ASN A 153 16.19 8.71 66.10
N VAL A 154 16.67 8.69 64.86
CA VAL A 154 16.44 9.77 63.88
C VAL A 154 15.19 9.52 63.01
N PHE A 155 14.80 8.27 62.77
CA PHE A 155 13.68 7.94 61.86
C PHE A 155 12.29 7.89 62.50
N SER A 156 12.16 7.93 63.83
CA SER A 156 10.86 7.89 64.54
C SER A 156 10.20 9.27 64.73
N LYS A 157 10.75 10.34 64.15
CA LYS A 157 10.15 11.70 64.14
C LYS A 157 9.71 12.21 62.75
N LEU A 158 9.85 11.42 61.69
CA LEU A 158 9.56 11.84 60.31
C LEU A 158 8.22 11.32 59.74
N LEU A 159 7.42 10.60 60.53
CA LEU A 159 6.09 10.08 60.15
C LEU A 159 4.92 10.74 60.90
N LEU A 160 5.18 11.85 61.61
CA LEU A 160 4.16 12.68 62.26
C LEU A 160 4.37 14.15 61.90
N ASN A 161 4.26 14.46 60.61
CA ASN A 161 4.00 15.82 60.14
C ASN A 161 2.95 15.75 59.02
N HIS A 162 1.82 16.44 59.18
CA HIS A 162 0.71 16.45 58.23
C HIS A 162 0.87 17.49 57.11
N ASP A 163 2.00 18.20 57.08
CA ASP A 163 2.27 19.32 56.18
C ASP A 163 3.52 19.08 55.31
N TYR A 164 3.47 18.11 54.37
CA TYR A 164 4.31 18.14 53.16
C TYR A 164 3.83 17.17 52.06
N LEU A 165 2.90 17.62 51.22
CA LEU A 165 2.64 17.01 49.90
C LEU A 165 3.08 18.01 48.81
N PRO A 166 4.11 17.71 48.00
CA PRO A 166 4.66 18.66 47.03
C PRO A 166 3.82 18.73 45.75
N PHE A 167 2.53 19.07 45.88
CA PHE A 167 1.70 19.69 44.84
C PHE A 167 0.42 20.38 45.38
N GLN A 168 0.33 20.63 46.70
CA GLN A 168 -0.74 21.44 47.30
C GLN A 168 -0.18 22.70 47.97
N THR A 169 0.10 23.73 47.16
CA THR A 169 -0.35 25.13 47.36
C THR A 169 0.42 26.09 46.44
N GLU A 170 -0.09 26.30 45.23
CA GLU A 170 -0.32 27.66 44.75
C GLU A 170 -1.73 27.71 44.15
N ARG A 171 -2.51 28.74 44.48
CA ARG A 171 -3.85 28.94 43.90
C ARG A 171 -3.66 29.37 42.44
N SER A 172 -3.67 28.41 41.53
CA SER A 172 -3.51 28.70 40.10
C SER A 172 -4.64 29.59 39.60
N SER A 173 -4.29 30.59 38.78
CA SER A 173 -5.26 31.43 38.05
C SER A 173 -6.24 30.57 37.24
N PHE A 174 -5.77 29.41 36.79
CA PHE A 174 -6.49 28.44 35.96
C PHE A 174 -7.84 27.99 36.54
N GLU A 175 -7.96 27.63 37.84
CA GLU A 175 -9.28 27.27 38.39
C GLU A 175 -10.24 28.47 38.45
N THR A 176 -9.72 29.68 38.61
CA THR A 176 -10.53 30.90 38.62
C THR A 176 -10.99 31.28 37.21
N GLU A 177 -10.09 31.16 36.23
CA GLU A 177 -10.36 31.37 34.80
C GLU A 177 -11.33 30.31 34.24
N LEU A 178 -11.17 29.04 34.62
CA LEU A 178 -12.06 27.95 34.21
C LEU A 178 -13.48 28.15 34.75
N ASN A 179 -13.62 28.50 36.03
CA ASN A 179 -14.93 28.80 36.61
C ASN A 179 -15.54 30.12 36.09
N ALA A 180 -14.71 31.09 35.67
CA ALA A 180 -15.19 32.28 34.98
C ALA A 180 -15.67 31.95 33.56
N ALA A 181 -14.95 31.13 32.80
CA ALA A 181 -15.32 30.69 31.46
C ALA A 181 -16.63 29.86 31.48
N LEU A 182 -16.75 28.92 32.43
CA LEU A 182 -17.95 28.09 32.58
C LEU A 182 -19.21 28.89 32.97
N LYS A 183 -19.06 30.06 33.60
CA LYS A 183 -20.20 30.98 33.89
C LYS A 183 -20.82 31.62 32.65
N PHE A 184 -20.13 31.62 31.50
CA PHE A 184 -20.66 32.14 30.23
C PHE A 184 -21.21 31.04 29.31
N VAL A 185 -21.13 29.77 29.73
CA VAL A 185 -21.74 28.65 28.99
C VAL A 185 -23.19 28.51 29.42
N ASP A 186 -24.12 28.99 28.60
CA ASP A 186 -25.54 28.75 28.80
C ASP A 186 -25.82 27.24 28.69
N THR A 187 -26.39 26.68 29.75
CA THR A 187 -26.71 25.26 29.88
C THR A 187 -28.21 24.98 29.81
N GLN A 188 -29.04 25.97 29.42
CA GLN A 188 -30.48 25.78 29.22
C GLN A 188 -30.82 25.26 27.81
N PHE A 189 -30.69 23.95 27.61
CA PHE A 189 -31.35 23.26 26.50
C PHE A 189 -32.88 23.28 26.68
N THR A 190 -33.55 24.35 26.23
CA THR A 190 -35.02 24.38 26.14
C THR A 190 -35.55 24.96 24.82
N LYS A 191 -36.44 24.17 24.20
CA LYS A 191 -37.38 24.46 23.11
C LYS A 191 -36.85 25.00 21.77
N ARG A 192 -37.25 24.27 20.71
CA ARG A 192 -37.27 24.76 19.33
C ARG A 192 -38.03 26.08 19.22
N LEU A 193 -37.51 26.99 18.39
CA LEU A 193 -38.26 28.10 17.84
C LEU A 193 -39.01 27.62 16.59
N ASP A 194 -40.34 27.75 16.60
CA ASP A 194 -41.15 27.61 15.39
C ASP A 194 -40.96 28.84 14.50
N PHE A 195 -40.61 28.64 13.23
CA PHE A 195 -40.61 29.70 12.22
C PHE A 195 -41.86 29.59 11.33
N PRO A 196 -42.56 30.70 11.04
CA PRO A 196 -43.79 30.67 10.28
C PRO A 196 -43.52 30.44 8.78
N LEU A 197 -44.23 29.45 8.22
CA LEU A 197 -44.32 29.25 6.77
C LEU A 197 -45.18 30.36 6.14
N ASN A 198 -44.57 31.15 5.26
CA ASN A 198 -45.28 31.86 4.19
C ASN A 198 -44.72 31.36 2.85
N GLY A 199 -45.61 30.98 1.94
CA GLY A 199 -45.28 30.20 0.74
C GLY A 199 -45.07 31.02 -0.55
N ASN A 200 -45.26 30.33 -1.67
CA ASN A 200 -44.77 30.62 -3.04
C ASN A 200 -43.28 30.22 -3.18
N GLU A 201 -42.80 29.37 -4.09
CA GLU A 201 -43.32 28.60 -5.26
C GLU A 201 -42.38 27.36 -5.45
N ILE A 202 -42.49 26.37 -6.36
CA ILE A 202 -43.31 26.10 -7.57
C ILE A 202 -43.46 24.55 -7.73
N PRO A 203 -44.31 23.96 -8.62
CA PRO A 203 -44.45 22.50 -8.75
C PRO A 203 -43.31 21.81 -9.52
N ASN A 204 -42.98 20.58 -9.13
CA ASN A 204 -42.18 19.65 -9.93
C ASN A 204 -42.85 19.33 -11.28
N SER A 205 -42.12 19.48 -12.39
CA SER A 205 -42.30 18.62 -13.57
C SER A 205 -41.04 18.60 -14.46
N TYR A 206 -40.64 17.41 -14.90
CA TYR A 206 -39.63 17.20 -15.95
C TYR A 206 -40.34 16.87 -17.27
N TYR A 207 -40.03 17.57 -18.36
CA TYR A 207 -40.47 17.20 -19.71
C TYR A 207 -39.53 17.78 -20.79
N PHE A 208 -38.34 17.16 -20.89
CA PHE A 208 -37.43 17.05 -22.05
C PHE A 208 -37.36 18.12 -23.17
N LEU A 209 -36.10 18.49 -23.46
CA LEU A 209 -35.56 19.02 -24.73
C LEU A 209 -36.26 20.24 -25.37
N GLU A 210 -35.60 21.39 -25.28
CA GLU A 210 -35.30 22.22 -26.47
C GLU A 210 -34.24 23.29 -26.17
N GLN A 211 -32.98 23.06 -26.58
CA GLN A 211 -32.09 24.05 -27.21
C GLN A 211 -30.66 23.50 -27.40
N ASN A 212 -30.05 23.90 -28.52
CA ASN A 212 -28.74 23.47 -29.00
C ASN A 212 -27.59 24.18 -28.25
N PRO A 213 -26.71 23.47 -27.51
CA PRO A 213 -25.70 24.10 -26.64
C PRO A 213 -24.41 24.56 -27.36
N PHE A 214 -24.32 24.42 -28.69
CA PHE A 214 -23.08 24.75 -29.45
C PHE A 214 -23.05 26.15 -30.10
N ALA A 215 -23.93 27.06 -29.67
CA ALA A 215 -23.85 28.47 -30.06
C ALA A 215 -22.79 29.22 -29.22
N PHE A 216 -21.58 29.39 -29.77
CA PHE A 216 -20.58 30.30 -29.20
C PHE A 216 -21.04 31.77 -29.37
N ASP A 217 -21.52 32.43 -28.32
CA ASP A 217 -21.62 33.90 -28.32
C ASP A 217 -20.38 34.52 -27.67
N GLN A 218 -19.56 35.16 -28.51
CA GLN A 218 -18.46 36.01 -28.07
C GLN A 218 -19.02 37.35 -27.57
N ARG A 219 -19.53 37.40 -26.33
CA ARG A 219 -19.80 38.67 -25.62
C ARG A 219 -19.95 38.49 -24.11
N ASN A 220 -18.81 38.57 -23.40
CA ASN A 220 -18.68 39.34 -22.16
C ASN A 220 -17.24 39.21 -21.59
N SER A 221 -16.32 39.95 -22.19
CA SER A 221 -15.05 40.29 -21.56
C SER A 221 -15.28 41.40 -20.52
N ASN A 222 -15.57 41.03 -19.28
CA ASN A 222 -15.42 41.91 -18.12
C ASN A 222 -15.08 41.10 -16.87
N LEU A 223 -13.82 41.20 -16.45
CA LEU A 223 -13.30 40.58 -15.24
C LEU A 223 -13.75 41.37 -14.01
N ILE A 224 -14.38 40.68 -13.06
CA ILE A 224 -14.35 41.08 -11.65
C ILE A 224 -13.73 39.93 -10.86
N VAL A 225 -12.47 40.12 -10.45
CA VAL A 225 -11.79 39.22 -9.52
C VAL A 225 -12.29 39.55 -8.11
N GLY A 226 -13.44 38.98 -7.75
CA GLY A 226 -14.05 39.11 -6.43
C GLY A 226 -13.73 37.91 -5.55
N ASN A 227 -12.97 38.12 -4.47
CA ASN A 227 -12.82 37.12 -3.41
C ASN A 227 -14.14 36.95 -2.65
N THR A 228 -14.93 35.94 -3.00
CA THR A 228 -15.87 35.22 -2.09
C THR A 228 -16.52 34.06 -2.86
N PHE A 229 -15.87 32.90 -2.86
CA PHE A 229 -16.60 31.67 -3.16
C PHE A 229 -17.49 31.36 -1.95
N GLU A 230 -18.81 31.50 -2.10
CA GLU A 230 -19.74 31.00 -1.10
C GLU A 230 -19.53 29.50 -0.94
N LYS A 231 -19.14 29.08 0.26
CA LYS A 231 -19.03 27.66 0.60
C LYS A 231 -20.42 27.04 0.49
N PRO A 232 -20.61 25.89 -0.17
CA PRO A 232 -21.84 25.13 -0.05
C PRO A 232 -22.11 24.88 1.43
N ASP A 233 -23.33 25.19 1.89
CA ASP A 233 -23.71 24.93 3.27
C ASP A 233 -23.83 23.42 3.48
N PHE A 234 -22.90 22.85 4.25
CA PHE A 234 -22.85 21.42 4.56
C PHE A 234 -23.89 21.08 5.64
N GLY A 235 -25.16 21.24 5.28
CA GLY A 235 -26.32 21.07 6.14
C GLY A 235 -26.58 19.61 6.54
N ASN A 236 -26.17 19.28 7.77
CA ASN A 236 -26.75 18.24 8.64
C ASN A 236 -27.32 16.96 7.98
N ILE A 237 -26.44 16.00 7.68
CA ILE A 237 -26.84 14.58 7.70
C ILE A 237 -26.74 14.10 9.16
N SER A 238 -27.84 13.58 9.71
CA SER A 238 -27.90 13.10 11.10
C SER A 238 -27.32 11.69 11.21
N GLY A 239 -26.04 11.63 11.60
CA GLY A 239 -25.27 10.40 11.81
C GLY A 239 -23.78 10.76 11.71
N SER A 240 -23.05 10.62 12.82
CA SER A 240 -21.61 10.94 13.01
C SER A 240 -20.93 11.68 11.85
N ARG A 241 -20.89 13.01 11.91
CA ARG A 241 -20.29 13.90 10.91
C ARG A 241 -18.90 13.38 10.49
N PHE A 242 -18.75 13.01 9.21
CA PHE A 242 -17.46 12.59 8.65
C PHE A 242 -16.50 13.79 8.65
N ASP A 243 -15.50 13.78 9.54
CA ASP A 243 -14.54 14.88 9.68
C ASP A 243 -13.15 14.47 9.19
N ALA A 244 -12.89 14.77 7.92
CA ALA A 244 -11.60 14.55 7.29
C ALA A 244 -10.44 15.25 8.00
N ASN A 245 -10.65 16.37 8.71
CA ASN A 245 -9.56 17.04 9.45
C ASN A 245 -9.17 16.29 10.73
N LEU A 246 -10.12 15.60 11.37
CA LEU A 246 -9.80 14.68 12.47
C LEU A 246 -9.13 13.42 11.93
N ILE A 247 -9.70 12.81 10.89
CA ILE A 247 -9.15 11.60 10.27
C ILE A 247 -7.72 11.83 9.73
N LYS A 248 -7.44 12.99 9.10
CA LYS A 248 -6.10 13.37 8.61
C LYS A 248 -5.03 13.38 9.70
N LYS A 249 -5.40 13.52 10.98
CA LYS A 249 -4.45 13.43 12.12
C LYS A 249 -3.92 12.02 12.34
N ASP A 250 -4.67 10.99 11.97
CA ASP A 250 -4.24 9.59 12.13
C ASP A 250 -3.13 9.22 11.13
N PHE A 251 -2.91 10.02 10.09
CA PHE A 251 -1.91 9.79 9.06
C PHE A 251 -0.67 10.68 9.31
N PRO A 252 0.38 10.21 10.02
CA PRO A 252 1.46 11.07 10.50
C PRO A 252 2.18 11.82 9.36
N ILE A 253 2.39 11.16 8.21
CA ILE A 253 3.04 11.74 7.03
C ILE A 253 2.28 12.95 6.44
N LEU A 254 0.97 13.08 6.67
CA LEU A 254 0.19 14.24 6.18
C LEU A 254 0.41 15.51 7.02
N ARG A 255 1.27 15.45 8.04
CA ARG A 255 1.76 16.61 8.80
C ARG A 255 3.07 17.18 8.25
N GLU A 256 3.71 16.47 7.31
CA GLU A 256 4.97 16.88 6.71
C GLU A 256 4.84 18.15 5.87
N THR A 257 5.98 18.82 5.67
CA THR A 257 6.08 19.93 4.72
C THR A 257 6.94 19.55 3.53
N VAL A 258 6.47 19.90 2.33
CA VAL A 258 7.17 19.67 1.06
C VAL A 258 7.36 21.03 0.39
N ASN A 259 8.59 21.35 -0.01
CA ASN A 259 8.96 22.66 -0.56
C ASN A 259 8.57 23.87 0.33
N GLY A 260 8.54 23.67 1.66
CA GLY A 260 8.13 24.70 2.63
C GLY A 260 6.62 24.94 2.71
N LYS A 261 5.81 24.05 2.15
CA LYS A 261 4.33 24.09 2.17
C LYS A 261 3.77 22.84 2.86
N PRO A 262 2.58 22.90 3.50
CA PRO A 262 1.92 21.69 4.00
C PRO A 262 1.67 20.67 2.88
N LEU A 263 1.86 19.38 3.17
CA LEU A 263 1.63 18.32 2.17
C LEU A 263 0.15 18.17 1.81
N VAL A 264 -0.15 18.33 0.52
CA VAL A 264 -1.44 17.97 -0.08
C VAL A 264 -1.25 16.73 -0.95
N TRP A 265 -1.60 15.55 -0.40
CA TRP A 265 -1.39 14.27 -1.10
C TRP A 265 -2.57 13.89 -2.00
N PHE A 266 -2.37 13.95 -3.33
CA PHE A 266 -3.35 13.57 -4.37
C PHE A 266 -2.84 12.47 -5.33
N ASP A 267 -1.89 11.60 -4.93
CA ASP A 267 -1.49 10.40 -5.70
C ASP A 267 -1.99 9.08 -5.09
N ASN A 268 -3.16 9.13 -4.45
CA ASN A 268 -3.81 8.02 -3.76
C ASN A 268 -4.01 6.78 -4.66
N ALA A 269 -4.38 6.98 -5.92
CA ALA A 269 -4.58 5.88 -6.88
C ALA A 269 -3.27 5.24 -7.39
N ALA A 270 -2.09 5.75 -6.97
CA ALA A 270 -0.83 5.00 -7.03
C ALA A 270 -0.56 4.29 -5.70
N THR A 271 -0.59 5.03 -4.59
CA THR A 271 -0.54 4.47 -3.23
C THR A 271 -1.20 5.43 -2.24
N THR A 272 -1.93 4.89 -1.27
CA THR A 272 -2.48 5.69 -0.17
C THR A 272 -1.48 5.77 0.99
N GLN A 273 -1.65 6.76 1.86
CA GLN A 273 -0.89 6.88 3.10
C GLN A 273 -1.42 5.94 4.19
N LYS A 274 -0.67 5.80 5.27
CA LYS A 274 -0.92 4.78 6.32
C LYS A 274 -1.40 5.46 7.61
N PRO A 275 -2.48 4.99 8.24
CA PRO A 275 -2.88 5.47 9.55
C PRO A 275 -1.91 4.90 10.60
N GLN A 276 -1.75 5.60 11.72
CA GLN A 276 -0.83 5.24 12.80
C GLN A 276 -1.08 3.82 13.31
N SER A 277 -2.34 3.38 13.39
CA SER A 277 -2.71 2.02 13.80
C SER A 277 -2.14 0.90 12.92
N VAL A 278 -1.86 1.16 11.64
CA VAL A 278 -1.20 0.20 10.74
C VAL A 278 0.30 0.15 11.03
N ILE A 279 0.92 1.33 11.22
CA ILE A 279 2.35 1.47 11.54
C ILE A 279 2.65 0.79 12.87
N ASP A 280 1.88 1.12 13.91
CA ASP A 280 1.98 0.55 15.26
C ASP A 280 1.77 -0.96 15.25
N ARG A 281 0.83 -1.48 14.44
CA ARG A 281 0.57 -2.93 14.39
C ARG A 281 1.75 -3.72 13.81
N ILE A 282 2.41 -3.17 12.79
CA ILE A 282 3.59 -3.77 12.17
C ILE A 282 4.79 -3.70 13.14
N ALA A 283 4.99 -2.56 13.81
CA ALA A 283 6.01 -2.42 14.85
C ALA A 283 5.81 -3.44 15.98
N TYR A 284 4.59 -3.51 16.53
CA TYR A 284 4.21 -4.45 17.59
C TYR A 284 4.48 -5.91 17.22
N PHE A 285 4.21 -6.31 15.96
CA PHE A 285 4.54 -7.66 15.51
C PHE A 285 6.04 -7.95 15.65
N TYR A 286 6.89 -7.05 15.14
CA TYR A 286 8.34 -7.23 15.22
C TYR A 286 8.91 -7.14 16.64
N GLU A 287 8.30 -6.34 17.52
CA GLU A 287 8.72 -6.17 18.90
C GLU A 287 8.28 -7.30 19.84
N HIS A 288 7.13 -7.96 19.57
CA HIS A 288 6.46 -8.81 20.56
C HIS A 288 5.91 -10.15 20.05
N GLU A 289 5.75 -10.37 18.74
CA GLU A 289 5.10 -11.56 18.17
C GLU A 289 5.95 -12.31 17.14
N ASN A 290 7.01 -11.69 16.61
CA ASN A 290 7.71 -12.17 15.42
C ASN A 290 8.21 -13.60 15.52
N SER A 291 7.65 -14.45 14.67
CA SER A 291 8.13 -15.80 14.39
C SER A 291 7.64 -16.28 13.02
N ASN A 292 8.08 -17.46 12.61
CA ASN A 292 7.51 -18.14 11.45
C ASN A 292 6.25 -18.93 11.85
N ILE A 293 5.36 -19.17 10.89
CA ILE A 293 3.99 -19.66 11.12
C ILE A 293 3.83 -21.17 10.88
N HIS A 294 2.71 -21.72 11.35
CA HIS A 294 2.16 -23.07 11.13
C HIS A 294 2.97 -24.30 11.61
N ARG A 295 4.31 -24.25 11.74
CA ARG A 295 5.16 -25.45 11.89
C ARG A 295 5.97 -25.57 13.18
N ALA A 296 5.77 -24.70 14.19
CA ALA A 296 6.51 -24.77 15.44
C ALA A 296 5.59 -24.77 16.66
N ALA A 297 5.91 -25.62 17.65
CA ALA A 297 5.11 -25.84 18.86
C ALA A 297 5.41 -24.86 20.01
N HIS A 298 5.99 -23.69 19.72
CA HIS A 298 6.35 -22.69 20.71
C HIS A 298 5.46 -21.44 20.61
N GLU A 299 5.24 -20.79 21.75
CA GLU A 299 4.32 -19.66 21.95
C GLU A 299 4.38 -18.57 20.84
N LEU A 300 5.57 -18.13 20.43
CA LEU A 300 5.69 -17.08 19.41
C LEU A 300 5.21 -17.52 18.01
N ALA A 301 5.26 -18.82 17.68
CA ALA A 301 4.74 -19.31 16.40
C ALA A 301 3.22 -19.44 16.44
N ALA A 302 2.64 -19.79 17.59
CA ALA A 302 1.20 -19.72 17.80
C ALA A 302 0.70 -18.28 17.60
N ARG A 303 1.27 -17.30 18.33
CA ARG A 303 0.91 -15.87 18.20
C ARG A 303 1.06 -15.33 16.78
N ALA A 304 2.17 -15.62 16.11
CA ALA A 304 2.37 -15.20 14.72
C ALA A 304 1.37 -15.84 13.77
N SER A 305 1.01 -17.11 13.97
CA SER A 305 0.02 -17.83 13.15
C SER A 305 -1.39 -17.27 13.38
N ASP A 306 -1.78 -17.09 14.65
CA ASP A 306 -3.08 -16.54 15.03
C ASP A 306 -3.26 -15.11 14.48
N ALA A 307 -2.23 -14.27 14.54
CA ALA A 307 -2.26 -12.92 13.98
C ALA A 307 -2.37 -12.92 12.45
N TYR A 308 -1.65 -13.83 11.77
CA TYR A 308 -1.69 -13.96 10.30
C TYR A 308 -3.06 -14.47 9.81
N GLU A 309 -3.61 -15.50 10.43
CA GLU A 309 -4.93 -16.04 10.08
C GLU A 309 -6.08 -15.11 10.51
N ALA A 310 -5.94 -14.37 11.61
CA ALA A 310 -6.88 -13.28 11.95
C ALA A 310 -6.90 -12.16 10.89
N ALA A 311 -5.77 -11.88 10.23
CA ALA A 311 -5.75 -10.98 9.09
C ALA A 311 -6.45 -11.58 7.86
N ARG A 312 -6.36 -12.89 7.64
CA ARG A 312 -7.08 -13.60 6.57
C ARG A 312 -8.59 -13.54 6.78
N GLU A 313 -9.07 -13.79 8.00
CA GLU A 313 -10.50 -13.66 8.36
C GLU A 313 -11.00 -12.23 8.14
N LYS A 314 -10.18 -11.20 8.44
CA LYS A 314 -10.52 -9.79 8.14
C LYS A 314 -10.65 -9.52 6.64
N VAL A 315 -9.74 -10.04 5.80
CA VAL A 315 -9.87 -9.93 4.33
C VAL A 315 -11.13 -10.63 3.83
N LYS A 316 -11.41 -11.85 4.33
CA LYS A 316 -12.63 -12.59 4.01
C LYS A 316 -13.90 -11.83 4.40
N ALA A 317 -13.96 -11.27 5.61
CA ALA A 317 -15.10 -10.48 6.08
C ALA A 317 -15.26 -9.18 5.27
N PHE A 318 -14.15 -8.50 4.98
CA PHE A 318 -14.13 -7.23 4.23
C PHE A 318 -14.63 -7.36 2.79
N LEU A 319 -14.28 -8.45 2.10
CA LEU A 319 -14.78 -8.76 0.76
C LEU A 319 -16.17 -9.45 0.75
N ASN A 320 -16.71 -9.79 1.93
CA ASN A 320 -17.83 -10.71 2.09
C ASN A 320 -17.62 -12.06 1.36
N ALA A 321 -16.44 -12.65 1.47
CA ALA A 321 -16.18 -14.03 1.03
C ALA A 321 -16.79 -15.06 2.00
N SER A 322 -17.07 -16.26 1.51
CA SER A 322 -17.73 -17.31 2.29
C SER A 322 -16.77 -18.04 3.24
N SER A 323 -15.53 -18.26 2.80
CA SER A 323 -14.53 -19.07 3.47
C SER A 323 -13.15 -18.39 3.44
N VAL A 324 -12.34 -18.56 4.49
CA VAL A 324 -10.95 -18.09 4.50
C VAL A 324 -10.07 -18.82 3.48
N ASN A 325 -10.47 -20.03 3.07
CA ASN A 325 -9.77 -20.80 2.05
C ASN A 325 -9.90 -20.16 0.64
N GLU A 326 -10.86 -19.25 0.47
CA GLU A 326 -11.01 -18.44 -0.75
C GLU A 326 -9.99 -17.28 -0.82
N ILE A 327 -9.25 -17.00 0.27
CA ILE A 327 -8.35 -15.85 0.38
C ILE A 327 -6.88 -16.30 0.35
N VAL A 328 -6.21 -16.03 -0.76
CA VAL A 328 -4.76 -16.23 -0.94
C VAL A 328 -4.04 -14.89 -0.79
N PHE A 329 -3.07 -14.81 0.11
CA PHE A 329 -2.16 -13.68 0.22
C PHE A 329 -1.12 -13.68 -0.91
N VAL A 330 -0.89 -12.52 -1.49
CA VAL A 330 0.06 -12.29 -2.60
C VAL A 330 0.78 -10.96 -2.39
N ARG A 331 1.87 -10.67 -3.12
CA ARG A 331 2.58 -9.38 -3.03
C ARG A 331 1.75 -8.16 -3.49
N GLY A 332 0.62 -8.41 -4.15
CA GLY A 332 -0.33 -7.41 -4.62
C GLY A 332 -1.15 -7.92 -5.81
N ALA A 333 -2.10 -7.12 -6.29
CA ALA A 333 -3.02 -7.50 -7.37
C ALA A 333 -2.32 -8.04 -8.62
N THR A 334 -1.19 -7.45 -9.01
CA THR A 334 -0.37 -7.92 -10.15
C THR A 334 0.08 -9.37 -10.00
N GLU A 335 0.43 -9.82 -8.79
CA GLU A 335 0.82 -11.22 -8.56
C GLU A 335 -0.40 -12.13 -8.55
N GLY A 336 -1.54 -11.71 -7.97
CA GLY A 336 -2.80 -12.46 -8.04
C GLY A 336 -3.28 -12.70 -9.48
N ILE A 337 -3.16 -11.70 -10.36
CA ILE A 337 -3.49 -11.86 -11.79
C ILE A 337 -2.51 -12.82 -12.48
N ASN A 338 -1.22 -12.74 -12.16
CA ASN A 338 -0.22 -13.66 -12.72
C ASN A 338 -0.40 -15.10 -12.23
N LEU A 339 -0.80 -15.29 -10.97
CA LEU A 339 -1.18 -16.59 -10.40
C LEU A 339 -2.32 -17.19 -11.23
N VAL A 340 -3.45 -16.49 -11.38
CA VAL A 340 -4.59 -17.02 -12.17
C VAL A 340 -4.20 -17.25 -13.63
N ALA A 341 -3.39 -16.38 -14.24
CA ALA A 341 -2.93 -16.55 -15.62
C ALA A 341 -2.00 -17.76 -15.82
N GLN A 342 -1.08 -18.01 -14.90
CA GLN A 342 -0.07 -19.07 -15.02
C GLN A 342 -0.51 -20.43 -14.45
N SER A 343 -1.46 -20.43 -13.51
CA SER A 343 -2.09 -21.63 -12.97
C SER A 343 -3.32 -22.01 -13.80
N TRP A 344 -4.46 -21.34 -13.56
CA TRP A 344 -5.72 -21.66 -14.24
C TRP A 344 -5.61 -21.46 -15.76
N GLY A 345 -5.09 -20.31 -16.19
CA GLY A 345 -5.02 -19.94 -17.60
C GLY A 345 -4.12 -20.86 -18.43
N ASP A 346 -2.93 -21.19 -17.92
CA ASP A 346 -1.99 -22.06 -18.64
C ASP A 346 -2.44 -23.52 -18.66
N HIS A 347 -3.23 -23.98 -17.69
CA HIS A 347 -3.84 -25.31 -17.73
C HIS A 347 -5.08 -25.37 -18.65
N ASN A 348 -6.02 -24.42 -18.52
CA ASN A 348 -7.38 -24.57 -19.07
C ASN A 348 -7.60 -23.95 -20.46
N LEU A 349 -6.82 -22.95 -20.88
CA LEU A 349 -7.05 -22.25 -22.15
C LEU A 349 -6.32 -22.92 -23.32
N VAL A 350 -6.99 -23.16 -24.45
CA VAL A 350 -6.39 -23.80 -25.64
C VAL A 350 -6.42 -22.90 -26.88
N ALA A 351 -5.60 -23.24 -27.88
CA ALA A 351 -5.46 -22.44 -29.10
C ALA A 351 -6.83 -22.15 -29.76
N GLY A 352 -7.07 -20.88 -30.05
CA GLY A 352 -8.34 -20.40 -30.61
C GLY A 352 -9.43 -20.03 -29.59
N ASP A 353 -9.25 -20.28 -28.30
CA ASP A 353 -10.09 -19.67 -27.25
C ASP A 353 -9.88 -18.15 -27.18
N GLU A 354 -10.87 -17.44 -26.63
CA GLU A 354 -10.86 -15.99 -26.48
C GLU A 354 -10.81 -15.56 -25.01
N ILE A 355 -9.92 -14.59 -24.73
CA ILE A 355 -9.89 -13.81 -23.48
C ILE A 355 -10.45 -12.43 -23.82
N ILE A 356 -11.40 -11.93 -23.03
CA ILE A 356 -11.90 -10.56 -23.12
C ILE A 356 -11.30 -9.74 -21.97
N VAL A 357 -10.69 -8.59 -22.29
CA VAL A 357 -10.32 -7.53 -21.34
C VAL A 357 -11.09 -6.25 -21.64
N SER A 358 -11.10 -5.25 -20.76
CA SER A 358 -11.68 -3.94 -21.10
C SER A 358 -10.65 -2.94 -21.65
N ASN A 359 -11.12 -1.86 -22.27
CA ASN A 359 -10.25 -0.73 -22.61
C ASN A 359 -9.65 -0.06 -21.35
N LEU A 360 -10.34 -0.12 -20.20
CA LEU A 360 -10.02 0.58 -18.94
C LEU A 360 -8.89 -0.07 -18.13
N GLU A 361 -8.38 -1.24 -18.55
CA GLU A 361 -7.45 -2.04 -17.75
C GLU A 361 -6.12 -1.33 -17.45
N HIS A 362 -5.69 -1.48 -16.20
CA HIS A 362 -4.30 -1.28 -15.81
C HIS A 362 -3.42 -2.36 -16.45
N HIS A 363 -2.16 -2.05 -16.78
CA HIS A 363 -1.23 -2.97 -17.47
C HIS A 363 -1.09 -4.34 -16.77
N ALA A 364 -1.24 -4.40 -15.45
CA ALA A 364 -1.25 -5.66 -14.68
C ALA A 364 -2.35 -6.63 -15.12
N ASN A 365 -3.50 -6.13 -15.58
CA ASN A 365 -4.62 -6.92 -16.11
C ASN A 365 -4.66 -6.95 -17.66
N ILE A 366 -3.52 -6.69 -18.32
CA ILE A 366 -3.35 -6.81 -19.77
C ILE A 366 -2.17 -7.74 -20.09
N VAL A 367 -1.00 -7.46 -19.51
CA VAL A 367 0.26 -8.11 -19.88
C VAL A 367 0.26 -9.62 -19.63
N PRO A 368 -0.26 -10.16 -18.51
CA PRO A 368 -0.31 -11.61 -18.29
C PRO A 368 -1.15 -12.32 -19.36
N TRP A 369 -2.34 -11.78 -19.66
CA TRP A 369 -3.24 -12.34 -20.68
C TRP A 369 -2.67 -12.25 -22.09
N LYS A 370 -2.01 -11.13 -22.44
CA LYS A 370 -1.37 -10.99 -23.74
C LYS A 370 -0.22 -11.97 -23.91
N ARG A 371 0.63 -12.15 -22.89
CA ARG A 371 1.74 -13.13 -22.91
C ARG A 371 1.21 -14.57 -23.04
N LEU A 372 0.15 -14.90 -22.32
CA LEU A 372 -0.50 -16.22 -22.41
C LEU A 372 -1.15 -16.44 -23.79
N ALA A 373 -1.81 -15.41 -24.33
CA ALA A 373 -2.40 -15.45 -25.66
C ALA A 373 -1.36 -15.70 -26.76
N ASP A 374 -0.22 -15.00 -26.68
CA ASP A 374 0.89 -15.18 -27.63
C ASP A 374 1.55 -16.56 -27.49
N LYS A 375 1.71 -17.07 -26.25
CA LYS A 375 2.27 -18.41 -25.97
C LYS A 375 1.39 -19.53 -26.53
N LYS A 376 0.06 -19.42 -26.38
CA LYS A 376 -0.88 -20.53 -26.64
C LYS A 376 -1.76 -20.36 -27.89
N GLY A 377 -1.61 -19.27 -28.64
CA GLY A 377 -2.46 -18.98 -29.80
C GLY A 377 -3.90 -18.63 -29.41
N LEU A 378 -4.09 -17.95 -28.27
CA LEU A 378 -5.40 -17.44 -27.85
C LEU A 378 -5.66 -16.08 -28.50
N LYS A 379 -6.92 -15.64 -28.53
CA LYS A 379 -7.31 -14.34 -29.09
C LYS A 379 -7.76 -13.39 -27.98
N LEU A 380 -7.03 -12.28 -27.83
CA LEU A 380 -7.41 -11.19 -26.93
C LEU A 380 -8.45 -10.28 -27.61
N ARG A 381 -9.61 -10.10 -26.99
CA ARG A 381 -10.68 -9.18 -27.37
C ARG A 381 -10.72 -8.03 -26.35
N VAL A 382 -11.19 -6.84 -26.76
CA VAL A 382 -11.23 -5.67 -25.88
C VAL A 382 -12.64 -5.05 -25.85
N ILE A 383 -13.19 -4.82 -24.65
CA ILE A 383 -14.47 -4.13 -24.44
C ILE A 383 -14.26 -2.63 -24.64
N PRO A 384 -14.93 -2.00 -25.62
CA PRO A 384 -14.76 -0.58 -25.89
C PRO A 384 -15.47 0.30 -24.84
N VAL A 385 -15.08 1.57 -24.83
CA VAL A 385 -15.73 2.63 -24.07
C VAL A 385 -16.24 3.75 -24.98
N ASP A 386 -17.24 4.49 -24.49
CA ASP A 386 -17.65 5.77 -25.06
C ASP A 386 -16.62 6.88 -24.79
N ASP A 387 -16.94 8.11 -25.21
CA ASP A 387 -16.05 9.27 -25.06
C ASP A 387 -16.08 9.89 -23.65
N ASP A 388 -17.00 9.46 -22.77
CA ASP A 388 -16.97 9.74 -21.34
C ASP A 388 -16.11 8.73 -20.56
N GLY A 389 -15.76 7.59 -21.19
CA GLY A 389 -14.98 6.50 -20.60
C GLY A 389 -15.83 5.46 -19.87
N GLN A 390 -17.12 5.33 -20.21
CA GLN A 390 -18.02 4.28 -19.71
C GLN A 390 -17.99 3.04 -20.61
N ILE A 391 -18.19 1.86 -20.02
CA ILE A 391 -18.22 0.57 -20.72
C ILE A 391 -19.47 0.46 -21.60
N LEU A 392 -19.26 0.16 -22.90
CA LEU A 392 -20.34 -0.12 -23.84
C LEU A 392 -20.82 -1.58 -23.70
N LEU A 393 -21.81 -1.81 -22.83
CA LEU A 393 -22.37 -3.16 -22.58
C LEU A 393 -22.94 -3.82 -23.85
N ASP A 394 -23.55 -3.04 -24.75
CA ASP A 394 -24.06 -3.57 -26.03
C ASP A 394 -22.94 -4.09 -26.93
N GLU A 395 -21.79 -3.42 -26.96
CA GLU A 395 -20.61 -3.92 -27.69
C GLU A 395 -19.98 -5.12 -27.00
N TYR A 396 -19.91 -5.11 -25.67
CA TYR A 396 -19.48 -6.29 -24.89
C TYR A 396 -20.33 -7.53 -25.19
N SER A 397 -21.66 -7.38 -25.30
CA SER A 397 -22.56 -8.49 -25.64
C SER A 397 -22.19 -9.16 -26.98
N LYS A 398 -21.70 -8.39 -27.95
CA LYS A 398 -21.27 -8.86 -29.29
C LYS A 398 -19.89 -9.50 -29.28
N LEU A 399 -19.10 -9.32 -28.21
CA LEU A 399 -17.81 -10.00 -28.04
C LEU A 399 -17.99 -11.43 -27.52
N LEU A 400 -18.99 -11.65 -26.66
CA LEU A 400 -19.25 -12.93 -26.00
C LEU A 400 -19.69 -14.01 -27.00
N ASN A 401 -19.07 -15.18 -26.92
CA ASN A 401 -19.38 -16.33 -27.76
C ASN A 401 -18.87 -17.64 -27.13
N SER A 402 -19.14 -18.79 -27.75
CA SER A 402 -18.76 -20.12 -27.25
C SER A 402 -17.25 -20.40 -27.19
N LYS A 403 -16.40 -19.51 -27.72
CA LYS A 403 -14.93 -19.54 -27.54
C LYS A 403 -14.45 -18.64 -26.41
N THR A 404 -15.30 -17.76 -25.86
CA THR A 404 -14.93 -16.96 -24.70
C THR A 404 -14.75 -17.89 -23.49
N ARG A 405 -13.55 -17.88 -22.90
CA ARG A 405 -13.24 -18.68 -21.69
C ARG A 405 -12.99 -17.82 -20.47
N LEU A 406 -12.52 -16.59 -20.67
CA LEU A 406 -12.16 -15.68 -19.59
C LEU A 406 -12.59 -14.26 -19.94
N VAL A 407 -13.18 -13.57 -18.97
CA VAL A 407 -13.39 -12.13 -18.97
C VAL A 407 -12.64 -11.54 -17.78
N ALA A 408 -11.60 -10.74 -18.03
CA ALA A 408 -10.79 -10.12 -17.00
C ALA A 408 -10.91 -8.60 -17.08
N PHE A 409 -11.50 -7.96 -16.08
CA PHE A 409 -11.82 -6.53 -16.14
C PHE A 409 -11.66 -5.79 -14.81
N THR A 410 -11.42 -4.49 -14.85
CA THR A 410 -11.32 -3.66 -13.65
C THR A 410 -12.69 -3.24 -13.12
N GLN A 411 -12.86 -3.28 -11.80
CA GLN A 411 -14.07 -2.74 -11.15
C GLN A 411 -14.09 -1.20 -11.16
N VAL A 412 -12.91 -0.59 -11.01
CA VAL A 412 -12.73 0.88 -10.96
C VAL A 412 -11.44 1.27 -11.68
N SER A 413 -11.55 2.03 -12.77
CA SER A 413 -10.39 2.44 -13.57
C SER A 413 -9.43 3.32 -12.78
N ASN A 414 -8.15 2.96 -12.73
CA ASN A 414 -7.12 3.75 -12.05
C ASN A 414 -6.77 5.07 -12.75
N ALA A 415 -7.10 5.21 -14.03
CA ALA A 415 -6.79 6.36 -14.86
C ALA A 415 -7.99 7.30 -14.99
N LEU A 416 -9.18 6.75 -15.24
CA LEU A 416 -10.41 7.54 -15.45
C LEU A 416 -11.30 7.64 -14.23
N GLY A 417 -11.13 6.77 -13.23
CA GLY A 417 -12.03 6.64 -12.08
C GLY A 417 -13.35 5.91 -12.36
N THR A 418 -13.69 5.62 -13.63
CA THR A 418 -14.94 4.94 -14.03
C THR A 418 -15.20 3.70 -13.18
N VAL A 419 -16.36 3.63 -12.53
CA VAL A 419 -16.89 2.42 -11.90
C VAL A 419 -17.60 1.60 -12.98
N THR A 420 -17.20 0.35 -13.19
CA THR A 420 -17.78 -0.51 -14.23
C THR A 420 -19.07 -1.18 -13.77
N PRO A 421 -20.00 -1.53 -14.69
CA PRO A 421 -21.19 -2.31 -14.40
C PRO A 421 -20.82 -3.79 -14.16
N ALA A 422 -20.10 -4.04 -13.07
CA ALA A 422 -19.39 -5.30 -12.83
C ALA A 422 -20.34 -6.50 -12.72
N LYS A 423 -21.52 -6.31 -12.11
CA LYS A 423 -22.51 -7.37 -11.90
C LYS A 423 -23.13 -7.82 -13.24
N GLU A 424 -23.43 -6.87 -14.12
CA GLU A 424 -23.89 -7.12 -15.47
C GLU A 424 -22.82 -7.84 -16.29
N ILE A 425 -21.56 -7.39 -16.20
CA ILE A 425 -20.43 -8.02 -16.90
C ILE A 425 -20.25 -9.48 -16.45
N VAL A 426 -20.20 -9.74 -15.13
CA VAL A 426 -20.08 -11.11 -14.59
C VAL A 426 -21.24 -12.00 -15.08
N LYS A 427 -22.48 -11.52 -14.95
CA LYS A 427 -23.69 -12.26 -15.34
C LYS A 427 -23.67 -12.65 -16.82
N MET A 428 -23.25 -11.74 -17.70
CA MET A 428 -23.16 -11.99 -19.14
C MET A 428 -22.01 -12.94 -19.51
N ALA A 429 -20.85 -12.84 -18.83
CA ALA A 429 -19.75 -13.79 -19.00
C ALA A 429 -20.14 -15.22 -18.61
N HIS A 430 -20.77 -15.37 -17.43
CA HIS A 430 -21.24 -16.66 -16.93
C HIS A 430 -22.31 -17.29 -17.85
N ALA A 431 -23.16 -16.48 -18.48
CA ALA A 431 -24.18 -16.96 -19.42
C ALA A 431 -23.60 -17.64 -20.68
N VAL A 432 -22.33 -17.40 -21.03
CA VAL A 432 -21.61 -18.12 -22.10
C VAL A 432 -20.59 -19.14 -21.57
N GLY A 433 -20.58 -19.40 -20.26
CA GLY A 433 -19.65 -20.33 -19.60
C GLY A 433 -18.22 -19.80 -19.43
N ALA A 434 -17.98 -18.51 -19.62
CA ALA A 434 -16.67 -17.90 -19.38
C ALA A 434 -16.45 -17.66 -17.88
N LYS A 435 -15.21 -17.86 -17.41
CA LYS A 435 -14.77 -17.47 -16.06
C LYS A 435 -14.50 -15.97 -15.97
N VAL A 436 -14.54 -15.42 -14.76
CA VAL A 436 -14.43 -13.97 -14.54
C VAL A 436 -13.39 -13.60 -13.49
N LEU A 437 -12.43 -12.75 -13.85
CA LEU A 437 -11.48 -12.12 -12.92
C LEU A 437 -11.76 -10.61 -12.83
N ILE A 438 -11.87 -10.09 -11.61
CA ILE A 438 -12.04 -8.66 -11.34
C ILE A 438 -10.74 -8.07 -10.78
N ASP A 439 -10.19 -7.04 -11.44
CA ASP A 439 -9.18 -6.16 -10.84
C ASP A 439 -9.88 -5.12 -9.94
N GLY A 440 -9.93 -5.44 -8.65
CA GLY A 440 -10.49 -4.62 -7.58
C GLY A 440 -9.46 -3.69 -6.91
N ALA A 441 -8.26 -3.51 -7.48
CA ALA A 441 -7.18 -2.77 -6.83
C ALA A 441 -7.47 -1.27 -6.56
N GLN A 442 -8.55 -0.71 -7.12
CA GLN A 442 -9.06 0.62 -6.76
C GLN A 442 -10.45 0.59 -6.10
N SER A 443 -11.26 -0.47 -6.29
CA SER A 443 -12.61 -0.48 -5.71
C SER A 443 -12.58 -0.59 -4.19
N VAL A 444 -11.69 -1.43 -3.66
CA VAL A 444 -11.60 -1.71 -2.21
C VAL A 444 -11.36 -0.46 -1.34
N SER A 445 -10.74 0.60 -1.86
CA SER A 445 -10.50 1.84 -1.11
C SER A 445 -11.64 2.86 -1.19
N HIS A 446 -12.57 2.70 -2.14
CA HIS A 446 -13.54 3.74 -2.51
C HIS A 446 -15.00 3.29 -2.41
N MET A 447 -15.28 1.99 -2.39
CA MET A 447 -16.63 1.44 -2.35
C MET A 447 -16.67 0.06 -1.68
N LYS A 448 -17.84 -0.33 -1.18
CA LYS A 448 -18.07 -1.70 -0.69
C LYS A 448 -17.88 -2.71 -1.84
N VAL A 449 -17.12 -3.77 -1.56
CA VAL A 449 -16.96 -4.93 -2.46
C VAL A 449 -17.62 -6.12 -1.78
N ASP A 450 -18.52 -6.80 -2.50
CA ASP A 450 -19.22 -8.00 -2.02
C ASP A 450 -19.06 -9.09 -3.08
N VAL A 451 -18.15 -10.03 -2.84
CA VAL A 451 -17.84 -11.08 -3.83
C VAL A 451 -18.94 -12.11 -3.97
N GLN A 452 -19.82 -12.28 -2.97
CA GLN A 452 -21.00 -13.14 -3.09
C GLN A 452 -22.07 -12.50 -3.99
N ASP A 453 -22.33 -11.19 -3.86
CA ASP A 453 -23.31 -10.49 -4.72
C ASP A 453 -22.78 -10.21 -6.14
N LEU A 454 -21.49 -9.91 -6.28
CA LEU A 454 -20.82 -9.74 -7.59
C LEU A 454 -20.61 -11.08 -8.30
N ASN A 455 -20.43 -12.17 -7.54
CA ASN A 455 -20.20 -13.54 -8.02
C ASN A 455 -19.02 -13.73 -9.02
N PRO A 456 -17.87 -13.02 -8.92
CA PRO A 456 -16.73 -13.32 -9.81
C PRO A 456 -16.16 -14.71 -9.52
N ASP A 457 -15.34 -15.25 -10.42
CA ASP A 457 -14.57 -16.46 -10.13
C ASP A 457 -13.29 -16.13 -9.35
N TRP A 458 -12.72 -14.94 -9.60
CA TRP A 458 -11.62 -14.34 -8.83
C TRP A 458 -11.76 -12.83 -8.70
N LEU A 459 -11.25 -12.26 -7.60
CA LEU A 459 -11.07 -10.82 -7.43
C LEU A 459 -9.70 -10.55 -6.79
N VAL A 460 -8.98 -9.53 -7.27
CA VAL A 460 -7.66 -9.16 -6.74
C VAL A 460 -7.65 -7.75 -6.17
N PHE A 461 -6.82 -7.49 -5.15
CA PHE A 461 -6.48 -6.13 -4.72
C PHE A 461 -5.07 -6.04 -4.12
N SER A 462 -4.59 -4.80 -3.94
CA SER A 462 -3.28 -4.50 -3.33
C SER A 462 -3.45 -3.74 -2.01
N GLY A 463 -2.80 -4.22 -0.94
CA GLY A 463 -2.91 -3.62 0.40
C GLY A 463 -2.43 -2.16 0.47
N HIS A 464 -1.41 -1.81 -0.32
CA HIS A 464 -0.86 -0.44 -0.34
C HIS A 464 -1.82 0.64 -0.89
N LYS A 465 -2.94 0.24 -1.51
CA LYS A 465 -4.03 1.14 -1.90
C LYS A 465 -5.18 1.14 -0.90
N LEU A 466 -5.32 0.07 -0.11
CA LEU A 466 -6.23 -0.06 1.03
C LEU A 466 -5.59 0.45 2.35
N PHE A 467 -4.75 1.48 2.30
CA PHE A 467 -4.10 2.13 3.45
C PHE A 467 -3.15 1.22 4.27
N GLY A 468 -3.00 -0.04 3.86
CA GLY A 468 -2.08 -1.02 4.42
C GLY A 468 -0.67 -0.93 3.83
N PRO A 469 0.24 -1.81 4.27
CA PRO A 469 1.63 -1.80 3.83
C PRO A 469 1.84 -2.16 2.35
N THR A 470 3.05 -1.93 1.87
CA THR A 470 3.56 -2.41 0.58
C THR A 470 3.80 -3.92 0.59
N GLY A 471 4.00 -4.54 -0.57
CA GLY A 471 4.43 -5.94 -0.62
C GLY A 471 3.38 -6.97 -0.19
N ILE A 472 2.12 -6.56 -0.04
CA ILE A 472 0.98 -7.41 0.29
C ILE A 472 -0.28 -7.00 -0.48
N GLY A 473 -1.16 -7.97 -0.68
CA GLY A 473 -2.50 -7.88 -1.22
C GLY A 473 -3.15 -9.26 -1.15
N ALA A 474 -4.32 -9.43 -1.74
CA ALA A 474 -4.99 -10.71 -1.77
C ALA A 474 -5.62 -11.02 -3.13
N LEU A 475 -5.70 -12.31 -3.41
CA LEU A 475 -6.55 -12.93 -4.42
C LEU A 475 -7.70 -13.62 -3.67
N TYR A 476 -8.92 -13.14 -3.86
CA TYR A 476 -10.13 -13.92 -3.69
C TYR A 476 -10.26 -14.89 -4.87
N GLY A 477 -10.60 -16.15 -4.62
CA GLY A 477 -11.07 -17.09 -5.63
C GLY A 477 -11.96 -18.15 -5.02
N LYS A 478 -12.97 -18.62 -5.77
CA LYS A 478 -13.89 -19.67 -5.29
C LYS A 478 -13.13 -20.92 -4.85
N GLU A 479 -13.45 -21.45 -3.68
CA GLU A 479 -12.64 -22.50 -3.02
C GLU A 479 -12.46 -23.75 -3.89
N ASP A 480 -13.53 -24.24 -4.53
CA ASP A 480 -13.45 -25.39 -5.45
C ASP A 480 -12.52 -25.10 -6.64
N LEU A 481 -12.64 -23.93 -7.24
CA LEU A 481 -11.84 -23.50 -8.40
C LEU A 481 -10.36 -23.31 -8.05
N LEU A 482 -10.06 -22.79 -6.86
CA LEU A 482 -8.69 -22.73 -6.33
C LEU A 482 -8.11 -24.13 -6.05
N ASN A 483 -8.95 -25.11 -5.70
CA ASN A 483 -8.52 -26.49 -5.47
C ASN A 483 -8.37 -27.32 -6.77
N GLU A 484 -9.00 -26.90 -7.87
CA GLU A 484 -8.78 -27.41 -9.24
C GLU A 484 -7.52 -26.82 -9.90
N MET A 485 -6.99 -25.72 -9.38
CA MET A 485 -5.87 -24.97 -9.94
C MET A 485 -4.49 -25.57 -9.60
N GLU A 486 -3.61 -25.69 -10.60
CA GLU A 486 -2.21 -26.09 -10.44
C GLU A 486 -1.41 -25.10 -9.58
N PRO A 487 -0.41 -25.51 -8.79
CA PRO A 487 0.41 -24.57 -8.02
C PRO A 487 1.15 -23.55 -8.89
N TYR A 488 1.19 -22.29 -8.46
CA TYR A 488 1.87 -21.21 -9.18
C TYR A 488 3.36 -21.09 -8.83
N GLN A 489 3.66 -20.98 -7.54
CA GLN A 489 5.02 -21.03 -6.99
C GLN A 489 5.14 -22.31 -6.16
N ALA A 490 6.32 -22.92 -6.14
CA ALA A 490 6.56 -24.20 -5.47
C ALA A 490 7.69 -24.08 -4.44
N GLY A 491 7.56 -24.80 -3.33
CA GLY A 491 8.52 -24.78 -2.22
C GLY A 491 7.92 -25.36 -0.95
N GLY A 492 8.50 -25.01 0.21
CA GLY A 492 7.88 -25.30 1.51
C GLY A 492 6.52 -24.59 1.68
N ASN A 493 5.80 -24.93 2.75
CA ASN A 493 4.49 -24.38 3.13
C ASN A 493 3.29 -24.77 2.25
N MET A 494 3.49 -24.96 0.95
CA MET A 494 2.44 -25.36 0.00
C MET A 494 2.32 -26.87 -0.23
N ILE A 495 3.28 -27.65 0.28
CA ILE A 495 3.30 -29.12 0.27
C ILE A 495 2.70 -29.71 1.55
N GLN A 496 1.93 -30.79 1.40
CA GLN A 496 1.48 -31.66 2.50
C GLN A 496 2.48 -32.80 2.75
N ASP A 497 3.04 -33.36 1.69
CA ASP A 497 3.95 -34.51 1.72
C ASP A 497 4.89 -34.45 0.50
N VAL A 498 6.15 -34.90 0.67
CA VAL A 498 7.20 -34.82 -0.35
C VAL A 498 8.10 -36.05 -0.27
N THR A 499 8.10 -36.85 -1.33
CA THR A 499 9.15 -37.84 -1.62
C THR A 499 9.89 -37.44 -2.91
N PHE A 500 10.85 -38.26 -3.37
CA PHE A 500 11.49 -38.02 -4.68
C PHE A 500 10.61 -38.46 -5.86
N GLU A 501 9.58 -39.27 -5.58
CA GLU A 501 8.68 -39.90 -6.54
C GLU A 501 7.32 -39.19 -6.63
N GLU A 502 6.82 -38.63 -5.51
CA GLU A 502 5.51 -38.00 -5.40
C GLU A 502 5.57 -36.71 -4.57
N ILE A 503 4.85 -35.67 -5.01
CA ILE A 503 4.62 -34.44 -4.24
C ILE A 503 3.11 -34.29 -4.05
N LYS A 504 2.66 -34.20 -2.79
CA LYS A 504 1.25 -33.92 -2.47
C LYS A 504 1.12 -32.47 -2.01
N TYR A 505 0.27 -31.70 -2.68
CA TYR A 505 0.03 -30.30 -2.35
C TYR A 505 -1.09 -30.12 -1.34
N HIS A 506 -1.01 -29.07 -0.53
CA HIS A 506 -2.14 -28.61 0.26
C HIS A 506 -3.32 -28.15 -0.62
N LYS A 507 -4.48 -27.95 0.02
CA LYS A 507 -5.60 -27.20 -0.53
C LYS A 507 -5.32 -25.69 -0.51
N ALA A 508 -6.19 -24.92 -1.15
CA ALA A 508 -6.25 -23.47 -0.93
C ALA A 508 -6.47 -23.16 0.57
N PRO A 509 -5.89 -22.06 1.11
CA PRO A 509 -5.07 -21.08 0.40
C PRO A 509 -3.59 -21.49 0.29
N ASN A 510 -3.11 -22.34 1.20
CA ASN A 510 -1.70 -22.71 1.36
C ASN A 510 -1.05 -23.27 0.07
N ARG A 511 -1.81 -23.92 -0.81
CA ARG A 511 -1.36 -24.34 -2.17
C ARG A 511 -0.62 -23.25 -2.93
N PHE A 512 -0.97 -21.98 -2.71
CA PHE A 512 -0.44 -20.83 -3.44
C PHE A 512 0.50 -19.95 -2.62
N GLU A 513 0.67 -20.24 -1.33
CA GLU A 513 1.51 -19.47 -0.38
C GLU A 513 2.83 -20.22 -0.14
N ALA A 514 3.64 -20.30 -1.19
CA ALA A 514 4.92 -21.01 -1.18
C ALA A 514 6.01 -20.25 -0.38
N GLY A 515 6.75 -20.98 0.46
CA GLY A 515 7.80 -20.42 1.29
C GLY A 515 7.28 -19.71 2.55
N THR A 516 8.10 -18.83 3.13
CA THR A 516 7.68 -17.94 4.22
C THR A 516 6.97 -16.73 3.60
N GLY A 517 5.69 -16.55 3.90
CA GLY A 517 4.89 -15.42 3.44
C GLY A 517 5.29 -14.09 4.07
N ASN A 518 4.69 -12.99 3.61
CA ASN A 518 4.90 -11.66 4.17
C ASN A 518 4.02 -11.44 5.41
N ILE A 519 4.40 -12.08 6.52
CA ILE A 519 3.59 -12.22 7.75
C ILE A 519 3.21 -10.85 8.34
N ALA A 520 4.20 -9.99 8.60
CA ALA A 520 3.99 -8.69 9.24
C ALA A 520 3.09 -7.77 8.43
N ASP A 521 3.25 -7.76 7.09
CA ASP A 521 2.45 -6.90 6.22
C ASP A 521 1.02 -7.43 6.01
N ALA A 522 0.80 -8.76 6.04
CA ALA A 522 -0.55 -9.32 6.10
C ALA A 522 -1.28 -8.89 7.38
N ILE A 523 -0.60 -8.95 8.51
CA ILE A 523 -1.10 -8.46 9.81
C ILE A 523 -1.39 -6.94 9.75
N GLY A 524 -0.49 -6.15 9.14
CA GLY A 524 -0.68 -4.72 8.90
C GLY A 524 -1.85 -4.39 7.96
N LEU A 525 -2.09 -5.23 6.94
CA LEU A 525 -3.27 -5.15 6.07
C LEU A 525 -4.56 -5.42 6.87
N GLY A 526 -4.54 -6.38 7.80
CA GLY A 526 -5.64 -6.60 8.74
C GLY A 526 -5.98 -5.34 9.55
N ALA A 527 -4.98 -4.64 10.08
CA ALA A 527 -5.19 -3.37 10.79
C ALA A 527 -5.69 -2.23 9.88
N ALA A 528 -5.34 -2.23 8.60
CA ALA A 528 -5.84 -1.26 7.64
C ALA A 528 -7.33 -1.50 7.30
N ILE A 529 -7.71 -2.78 7.18
CA ILE A 529 -9.10 -3.21 7.04
C ILE A 529 -9.93 -2.83 8.28
N ASP A 530 -9.41 -3.04 9.49
CA ASP A 530 -10.08 -2.61 10.72
C ASP A 530 -10.34 -1.09 10.71
N TYR A 531 -9.33 -0.30 10.30
CA TYR A 531 -9.42 1.16 10.23
C TYR A 531 -10.50 1.64 9.25
N VAL A 532 -10.50 1.10 8.01
CA VAL A 532 -11.51 1.42 6.98
C VAL A 532 -12.90 0.95 7.41
N THR A 533 -13.01 -0.24 8.01
CA THR A 533 -14.28 -0.80 8.49
C THR A 533 -14.86 0.03 9.64
N LYS A 534 -14.01 0.52 10.55
CA LYS A 534 -14.39 1.41 11.66
C LYS A 534 -14.92 2.77 11.18
N LEU A 535 -14.37 3.33 10.11
CA LEU A 535 -14.89 4.55 9.48
C LEU A 535 -16.18 4.30 8.69
N GLY A 536 -16.35 3.09 8.15
CA GLY A 536 -17.47 2.69 7.32
C GLY A 536 -17.23 3.02 5.85
N ILE A 537 -17.10 2.00 5.00
CA ILE A 537 -16.76 2.17 3.58
C ILE A 537 -17.82 2.97 2.80
N ASP A 538 -19.09 2.89 3.19
CA ASP A 538 -20.17 3.67 2.58
C ASP A 538 -20.10 5.17 2.94
N ALA A 539 -19.65 5.49 4.16
CA ALA A 539 -19.43 6.88 4.60
C ALA A 539 -18.20 7.49 3.91
N ILE A 540 -17.12 6.69 3.76
CA ILE A 540 -15.95 7.02 2.94
C ILE A 540 -16.38 7.33 1.50
N GLY A 541 -17.12 6.42 0.85
CA GLY A 541 -17.56 6.58 -0.53
C GLY A 541 -18.45 7.81 -0.73
N HIS A 542 -19.34 8.10 0.22
CA HIS A 542 -20.17 9.31 0.18
C HIS A 542 -19.34 10.61 0.30
N TYR A 543 -18.40 10.65 1.24
CA TYR A 543 -17.53 11.82 1.42
C TYR A 543 -16.61 12.05 0.22
N GLU A 544 -15.98 10.99 -0.29
CA GLU A 544 -15.13 11.07 -1.47
C GLU A 544 -15.89 11.48 -2.73
N HIS A 545 -17.17 11.07 -2.86
CA HIS A 545 -18.03 11.52 -3.94
C HIS A 545 -18.33 13.02 -3.86
N GLN A 546 -18.69 13.55 -2.68
CA GLN A 546 -18.89 14.98 -2.47
C GLN A 546 -17.62 15.79 -2.80
N LEU A 547 -16.45 15.30 -2.38
CA LEU A 547 -15.17 15.95 -2.64
C LEU A 547 -14.79 15.90 -4.14
N LEU A 548 -15.10 14.78 -4.82
CA LEU A 548 -14.97 14.63 -6.26
C LEU A 548 -15.88 15.60 -7.02
N GLU A 549 -17.14 15.76 -6.64
CA GLU A 549 -18.07 16.71 -7.27
C GLU A 549 -17.59 18.16 -7.12
N TYR A 550 -17.19 18.55 -5.90
CA TYR A 550 -16.62 19.86 -5.60
C TYR A 550 -15.40 20.17 -6.48
N ALA A 551 -14.43 19.25 -6.51
CA ALA A 551 -13.23 19.39 -7.33
C ALA A 551 -13.54 19.37 -8.83
N THR A 552 -14.50 18.55 -9.30
CA THR A 552 -14.93 18.50 -10.70
C THR A 552 -15.55 19.82 -11.14
N LYS A 553 -16.40 20.44 -10.32
CA LYS A 553 -17.02 21.74 -10.61
C LYS A 553 -15.95 22.80 -10.84
N LEU A 554 -15.09 23.01 -9.85
CA LEU A 554 -14.03 24.03 -9.91
C LEU A 554 -13.02 23.78 -11.04
N LEU A 555 -12.69 22.52 -11.32
CA LEU A 555 -11.75 22.15 -12.37
C LEU A 555 -12.30 22.40 -13.79
N LYS A 556 -13.64 22.34 -13.98
CA LYS A 556 -14.32 22.71 -15.23
C LYS A 556 -14.35 24.22 -15.49
N GLU A 557 -14.25 25.06 -14.45
CA GLU A 557 -14.28 26.52 -14.56
C GLU A 557 -12.95 27.09 -15.11
N ILE A 558 -11.86 26.31 -15.10
CA ILE A 558 -10.52 26.76 -15.53
C ILE A 558 -10.37 26.70 -17.08
N PRO A 559 -10.12 27.83 -17.77
CA PRO A 559 -10.06 27.87 -19.24
C PRO A 559 -9.00 26.96 -19.86
N GLY A 560 -9.44 26.07 -20.74
CA GLY A 560 -8.58 25.11 -21.44
C GLY A 560 -8.17 23.90 -20.60
N VAL A 561 -8.82 23.64 -19.46
CA VAL A 561 -8.81 22.29 -18.89
C VAL A 561 -9.67 21.36 -19.75
N ARG A 562 -9.15 20.17 -20.04
CA ARG A 562 -9.93 19.04 -20.55
C ARG A 562 -9.86 17.90 -19.54
N LEU A 563 -11.01 17.55 -18.95
CA LEU A 563 -11.15 16.32 -18.17
C LEU A 563 -11.06 15.10 -19.09
N ILE A 564 -10.44 14.03 -18.59
CA ILE A 564 -10.28 12.76 -19.28
C ILE A 564 -10.91 11.69 -18.38
N GLY A 565 -12.07 11.16 -18.78
CA GLY A 565 -12.93 10.32 -17.93
C GLY A 565 -13.98 11.15 -17.20
N THR A 566 -15.16 11.26 -17.81
CA THR A 566 -16.33 12.03 -17.35
C THR A 566 -17.56 11.16 -17.05
N ALA A 567 -17.38 9.84 -17.15
CA ALA A 567 -18.19 8.77 -16.57
C ALA A 567 -19.05 9.20 -15.36
N LYS A 568 -20.38 9.04 -15.49
CA LYS A 568 -21.38 9.34 -14.44
C LYS A 568 -21.06 8.71 -13.08
N ASN A 569 -20.81 7.39 -13.06
CA ASN A 569 -20.41 6.66 -11.86
C ASN A 569 -18.88 6.55 -11.85
N LYS A 570 -18.24 7.22 -10.90
CA LYS A 570 -16.79 7.39 -10.86
C LYS A 570 -16.28 7.53 -9.42
N ALA A 571 -15.19 6.83 -9.10
CA ALA A 571 -14.40 7.02 -7.89
C ALA A 571 -13.57 8.32 -7.95
N SER A 572 -12.90 8.68 -6.86
CA SER A 572 -12.23 9.96 -6.58
C SER A 572 -10.98 10.29 -7.45
N VAL A 573 -11.03 10.06 -8.76
CA VAL A 573 -9.95 10.28 -9.74
C VAL A 573 -10.33 11.35 -10.78
N LEU A 574 -9.40 12.28 -11.02
CA LEU A 574 -9.59 13.47 -11.84
C LEU A 574 -8.46 13.63 -12.86
N SER A 575 -8.33 12.69 -13.79
CA SER A 575 -7.40 12.84 -14.93
C SER A 575 -7.77 14.06 -15.79
N PHE A 576 -6.79 14.90 -16.11
CA PHE A 576 -6.98 16.07 -16.97
C PHE A 576 -5.72 16.45 -17.76
N ASN A 577 -5.90 17.32 -18.75
CA ASN A 577 -4.83 18.07 -19.40
C ASN A 577 -5.15 19.58 -19.35
N LEU A 578 -4.11 20.41 -19.39
CA LEU A 578 -4.22 21.88 -19.38
C LEU A 578 -3.65 22.46 -20.68
N GLN A 579 -4.51 23.00 -21.55
CA GLN A 579 -4.10 23.60 -22.82
C GLN A 579 -3.01 24.66 -22.62
N GLY A 580 -1.92 24.52 -23.36
CA GLY A 580 -0.74 25.40 -23.31
C GLY A 580 0.41 24.86 -22.45
N TYR A 581 0.20 23.83 -21.63
CA TYR A 581 1.20 23.29 -20.71
C TYR A 581 1.44 21.81 -20.97
N THR A 582 2.68 21.34 -20.79
CA THR A 582 2.92 19.90 -20.67
C THR A 582 2.40 19.42 -19.30
N ASN A 583 2.04 18.14 -19.20
CA ASN A 583 1.57 17.60 -17.92
C ASN A 583 2.63 17.75 -16.81
N ASP A 584 3.92 17.60 -17.16
CA ASP A 584 5.03 17.77 -16.21
C ASP A 584 5.21 19.23 -15.75
N GLN A 585 4.94 20.22 -16.60
CA GLN A 585 4.92 21.63 -16.17
C GLN A 585 3.81 21.88 -15.14
N VAL A 586 2.64 21.26 -15.33
CA VAL A 586 1.53 21.34 -14.36
C VAL A 586 1.91 20.62 -13.06
N GLY A 587 2.46 19.42 -13.14
CA GLY A 587 2.92 18.65 -11.98
C GLY A 587 4.01 19.38 -11.18
N GLN A 588 4.99 20.00 -11.85
CA GLN A 588 6.03 20.81 -11.20
C GLN A 588 5.47 22.05 -10.50
N ALA A 589 4.48 22.72 -11.08
CA ALA A 589 3.84 23.87 -10.45
C ALA A 589 3.03 23.47 -9.21
N LEU A 590 2.28 22.38 -9.29
CA LEU A 590 1.55 21.81 -8.15
C LEU A 590 2.50 21.38 -7.02
N ASN A 591 3.60 20.71 -7.35
CA ASN A 591 4.60 20.28 -6.36
C ASN A 591 5.22 21.47 -5.61
N LYS A 592 5.43 22.62 -6.25
CA LYS A 592 5.94 23.84 -5.59
C LYS A 592 5.00 24.38 -4.51
N GLU A 593 3.70 24.17 -4.66
CA GLU A 593 2.67 24.53 -3.68
C GLU A 593 2.33 23.38 -2.70
N GLY A 594 3.16 22.32 -2.66
CA GLY A 594 2.98 21.16 -1.77
C GLY A 594 1.97 20.11 -2.26
N VAL A 595 1.41 20.28 -3.45
CA VAL A 595 0.39 19.40 -4.03
C VAL A 595 1.04 18.27 -4.85
N THR A 596 0.98 17.04 -4.35
CA THR A 596 1.52 15.87 -5.04
C THR A 596 0.46 15.22 -5.94
N VAL A 597 0.74 15.18 -7.24
CA VAL A 597 -0.07 14.49 -8.27
C VAL A 597 0.85 13.65 -9.14
N ARG A 598 0.29 12.67 -9.85
CA ARG A 598 1.04 11.91 -10.86
C ARG A 598 0.82 12.48 -12.25
N THR A 599 1.91 12.62 -13.01
CA THR A 599 1.88 12.87 -14.45
C THR A 599 2.28 11.59 -15.20
N GLY A 600 1.82 11.42 -16.43
CA GLY A 600 2.24 10.32 -17.30
C GLY A 600 1.11 9.40 -17.73
N HIS A 601 1.45 8.13 -17.95
CA HIS A 601 0.56 7.12 -18.55
C HIS A 601 -0.30 6.34 -17.56
N HIS A 602 -0.05 6.47 -16.24
CA HIS A 602 -0.72 5.74 -15.15
C HIS A 602 -0.77 4.21 -15.34
N CYS A 603 0.16 3.63 -16.09
CA CYS A 603 0.13 2.21 -16.49
C CYS A 603 -1.21 1.82 -17.15
N ALA A 604 -1.78 2.71 -17.97
CA ALA A 604 -3.08 2.57 -18.61
C ALA A 604 -3.06 3.20 -20.03
N GLN A 605 -1.99 2.98 -20.79
CA GLN A 605 -1.79 3.58 -22.12
C GLN A 605 -2.95 3.33 -23.11
N PRO A 606 -3.58 2.13 -23.17
CA PRO A 606 -4.66 1.87 -24.12
C PRO A 606 -5.90 2.73 -23.92
N ILE A 607 -6.32 2.99 -22.67
CA ILE A 607 -7.45 3.90 -22.41
C ILE A 607 -7.08 5.34 -22.74
N LEU A 608 -5.92 5.83 -22.32
CA LEU A 608 -5.51 7.20 -22.60
C LEU A 608 -5.49 7.46 -24.12
N ARG A 609 -4.95 6.52 -24.91
CA ARG A 609 -4.97 6.56 -26.38
C ARG A 609 -6.37 6.59 -26.96
N ARG A 610 -7.31 5.80 -26.42
CA ARG A 610 -8.74 5.85 -26.80
C ARG A 610 -9.39 7.20 -26.50
N MET A 611 -8.95 7.90 -25.46
CA MET A 611 -9.35 9.28 -25.14
C MET A 611 -8.59 10.35 -25.96
N GLY A 612 -7.68 9.95 -26.84
CA GLY A 612 -6.90 10.82 -27.71
C GLY A 612 -5.72 11.52 -27.04
N VAL A 613 -5.14 10.94 -25.98
CA VAL A 613 -3.99 11.51 -25.24
C VAL A 613 -2.97 10.43 -24.89
N GLU A 614 -1.67 10.75 -24.84
CA GLU A 614 -0.66 9.80 -24.32
C GLU A 614 -0.55 9.86 -22.79
N THR A 615 -0.63 11.06 -22.22
CA THR A 615 -0.42 11.29 -20.77
C THR A 615 -1.46 12.26 -20.20
N THR A 616 -1.74 12.17 -18.90
CA THR A 616 -2.55 13.14 -18.15
C THR A 616 -1.87 13.54 -16.84
N VAL A 617 -2.31 14.65 -16.26
CA VAL A 617 -2.15 14.92 -14.83
C VAL A 617 -3.29 14.21 -14.11
N ARG A 618 -3.00 13.46 -13.04
CA ARG A 618 -3.99 12.69 -12.29
C ARG A 618 -3.89 12.97 -10.78
N PRO A 619 -4.55 14.03 -10.29
CA PRO A 619 -5.05 14.06 -8.93
C PRO A 619 -6.03 12.90 -8.70
N SER A 620 -5.85 12.23 -7.59
CA SER A 620 -6.66 11.12 -7.08
C SER A 620 -6.76 11.31 -5.57
N LEU A 621 -7.97 11.43 -5.06
CA LEU A 621 -8.26 11.84 -3.69
C LEU A 621 -8.56 10.61 -2.83
N ALA A 622 -8.47 10.77 -1.52
CA ALA A 622 -8.91 9.80 -0.52
C ALA A 622 -9.63 10.54 0.61
N PHE A 623 -10.32 9.80 1.47
CA PHE A 623 -11.16 10.37 2.53
C PHE A 623 -10.48 11.29 3.56
N TYR A 624 -9.14 11.29 3.66
CA TYR A 624 -8.38 12.25 4.48
C TYR A 624 -8.07 13.58 3.77
N ASN A 625 -8.39 13.69 2.48
CA ASN A 625 -8.30 14.95 1.75
C ASN A 625 -9.50 15.85 2.07
N THR A 626 -9.33 17.15 1.90
CA THR A 626 -10.30 18.18 2.29
C THR A 626 -10.63 19.13 1.13
N THR A 627 -11.69 19.93 1.27
CA THR A 627 -11.96 21.02 0.32
C THR A 627 -10.82 22.05 0.29
N GLN A 628 -10.15 22.32 1.41
CA GLN A 628 -8.97 23.19 1.50
C GLN A 628 -7.78 22.67 0.67
N ASP A 629 -7.59 21.35 0.64
CA ASP A 629 -6.60 20.68 -0.21
C ASP A 629 -6.95 20.90 -1.71
N VAL A 630 -8.23 20.78 -2.07
CA VAL A 630 -8.73 21.03 -3.43
C VAL A 630 -8.59 22.51 -3.82
N ASP A 631 -8.91 23.44 -2.94
CA ASP A 631 -8.81 24.89 -3.18
C ASP A 631 -7.37 25.29 -3.50
N THR A 632 -6.40 24.68 -2.83
CA THR A 632 -4.96 24.88 -3.08
C THR A 632 -4.55 24.41 -4.48
N PHE A 633 -5.01 23.22 -4.88
CA PHE A 633 -4.83 22.68 -6.23
C PHE A 633 -5.45 23.57 -7.31
N ILE A 634 -6.73 23.96 -7.14
CA ILE A 634 -7.46 24.81 -8.08
C ILE A 634 -6.80 26.19 -8.22
N LYS A 635 -6.39 26.81 -7.11
CA LYS A 635 -5.68 28.09 -7.10
C LYS A 635 -4.40 28.04 -7.93
N THR A 636 -3.59 26.99 -7.77
CA THR A 636 -2.33 26.83 -8.50
C THR A 636 -2.54 26.73 -10.02
N LEU A 637 -3.62 26.06 -10.47
CA LEU A 637 -3.98 25.98 -11.88
C LEU A 637 -4.46 27.33 -12.45
N TRP A 638 -5.18 28.13 -11.67
CA TRP A 638 -5.52 29.51 -12.04
C TRP A 638 -4.29 30.40 -12.15
N GLU A 639 -3.33 30.26 -11.23
CA GLU A 639 -2.06 31.01 -11.26
C GLU A 639 -1.22 30.66 -12.49
N LEU A 640 -1.14 29.38 -12.88
CA LEU A 640 -0.53 28.98 -14.15
C LEU A 640 -1.12 29.75 -15.34
N LYS A 641 -2.46 29.85 -15.42
CA LYS A 641 -3.16 30.51 -16.52
C LYS A 641 -2.90 32.03 -16.58
N LYS A 642 -2.79 32.70 -15.43
CA LYS A 642 -2.46 34.14 -15.34
C LYS A 642 -1.08 34.54 -15.87
N VAL A 643 -0.18 33.58 -16.11
CA VAL A 643 1.19 33.84 -16.59
C VAL A 643 1.30 33.84 -18.13
N ARG A 644 0.20 33.53 -18.86
CA ARG A 644 0.21 33.42 -20.34
C ARG A 644 -0.92 34.16 -21.08
N PHE A 645 -1.75 34.90 -20.36
CA PHE A 645 -2.74 35.84 -20.88
C PHE A 645 -2.51 37.20 -20.23
#